data_AF-A0A7V4JQ50-F1
#
_entry.id   AF-A0A7V4JQ50-F1
#
_cell.length_a   1.000
_cell.length_b   1.000
_cell.length_c   1.000
_cell.angle_alpha   90.00
_cell.angle_beta   90.00
_cell.angle_gamma   90.00
#
_symmetry.space_group_name_H-M   'P 1'
#
loop_
_entity.id
_entity.type
_entity.pdbx_description
1 polymer ?
#
loop_
_entity_poly.entity_id
_entity_poly.type
_entity_poly.pdbx_seq_one_letter_code
_entity_poly.pdbx_strand_id
1 'polypeptide(L)'
;MKLNNKIFYILGTILFSFIFLYFYIFSENLTFAKSESSCLRCHSVKRLPKILPNGEKMYLYIDKTGFLNSIHGSFSCTDCHSDIKPATHPRPLKISSKLEYAKKVSQSCVNCHPEDGLSPIHKNILKEDKISCAECHGSHYIKPMKELAKEADKCLDCHSVEELSKDLPSGEKMYLYVNKEKFSNSIHGKIGCLFCHKDIDPANHPQPVEISSRQEYAKQIFKNCLNCHPLNTLSSIHKGFLKEDRMVCFGCHGNHYVKSKAQWKKETDKCLRCHSVRRLPKILPSGEQMELYVDKEAFKKTVHGEVGCWVCHQGIDFSNHPRPMRIESKKAYAEKTTAGCFRCHPRDVLSKHKGHAKIVETKEFLCIDCHGHHKNQPFREWKEKAKYQEYCMSCHKLDLFKILPSQEKISVKVDLAQLKESVHKNFECIVCHKDFSKKAHPSYNFKTRKDYIINLSKSICQTCHTDEELKKNPAHYAIAKTASCIECHSYHNVKSLKVPAGVPENKYCMNCHALSLTKKMENGEILSVKVDEKQILASAHKDLKCSQCHIGFSTKAHPIRSFKSIADYRSKAQEMCANCHKKESLEYNNSTHAMAILKGNKEAPDCLKCHGYHNVAKITPNLALRYETCIRCHEKEDKSFKESIHYKAYKEVKKDAPVCSSCHNAHKVLPTNIAEINNNCIVCHNKNLKKVHNKWLYNPPFKLESFVDVHFGSIYCEACHAKGERAIRLVLKSEKDVLNLEEIAKITGRETTEIRTMLDYNNDGIIQKDELWKFMDNLKEKIKVNLMGKVIIANPDDAHKIVSKKEAVKDCAVCHAPEAILKASLEINKLGEKPEKFELEREALKSFKIIPNIKEFYVLGLTKINILDILFIIALIAGVGVAGGHIFLRIITTPIRRKRRGG
;
A
#
# COMPACT_ATOMS: atom_id res chain seq x y z
N MET A 1 -96.30 -84.78 55.23
CA MET A 1 -95.54 -84.23 56.37
C MET A 1 -94.44 -85.22 56.78
N LYS A 2 -93.28 -85.17 56.12
CA LYS A 2 -92.05 -85.86 56.54
C LYS A 2 -90.88 -84.96 56.12
N LEU A 3 -90.35 -84.22 57.09
CA LEU A 3 -89.16 -83.39 56.96
C LEU A 3 -88.01 -84.29 56.50
N ASN A 4 -87.41 -83.94 55.37
CA ASN A 4 -86.34 -84.73 54.78
C ASN A 4 -85.00 -84.28 55.39
N ASN A 5 -84.31 -85.22 56.05
CA ASN A 5 -83.04 -85.10 56.79
C ASN A 5 -81.83 -84.57 55.98
N LYS A 6 -82.04 -83.97 54.81
CA LYS A 6 -80.99 -83.38 53.97
C LYS A 6 -80.53 -82.01 54.47
N ILE A 7 -81.39 -81.22 55.11
CA ILE A 7 -81.03 -79.85 55.54
C ILE A 7 -80.07 -79.86 56.73
N PHE A 8 -80.21 -80.81 57.67
CA PHE A 8 -79.29 -80.92 58.82
C PHE A 8 -77.89 -81.40 58.42
N TYR A 9 -77.76 -82.29 57.42
CA TYR A 9 -76.45 -82.70 56.90
C TYR A 9 -75.77 -81.58 56.10
N ILE A 10 -76.53 -80.76 55.38
CA ILE A 10 -75.98 -79.62 54.62
C ILE A 10 -75.56 -78.49 55.56
N LEU A 11 -76.35 -78.17 56.60
CA LEU A 11 -75.97 -77.16 57.59
C LEU A 11 -74.80 -77.62 58.49
N GLY A 12 -74.74 -78.91 58.86
CA GLY A 12 -73.63 -79.46 59.62
C GLY A 12 -72.32 -79.46 58.84
N THR A 13 -72.36 -79.78 57.54
CA THR A 13 -71.17 -79.72 56.67
C THR A 13 -70.74 -78.29 56.37
N ILE A 14 -71.66 -77.35 56.17
CA ILE A 14 -71.33 -75.93 56.00
C ILE A 14 -70.72 -75.34 57.29
N LEU A 15 -71.25 -75.67 58.48
CA LEU A 15 -70.70 -75.17 59.74
C LEU A 15 -69.33 -75.79 60.05
N PHE A 16 -69.13 -77.07 59.77
CA PHE A 16 -67.84 -77.73 59.93
C PHE A 16 -66.80 -77.20 58.93
N SER A 17 -67.20 -76.94 57.68
CA SER A 17 -66.36 -76.29 56.68
C SER A 17 -66.05 -74.83 57.03
N PHE A 18 -66.97 -74.08 57.63
CA PHE A 18 -66.69 -72.70 58.07
C PHE A 18 -65.76 -72.64 59.29
N ILE A 19 -65.89 -73.57 60.24
CA ILE A 19 -64.97 -73.65 61.39
C ILE A 19 -63.58 -74.12 60.92
N PHE A 20 -63.51 -75.08 59.99
CA PHE A 20 -62.24 -75.53 59.42
C PHE A 20 -61.59 -74.44 58.55
N LEU A 21 -62.37 -73.67 57.79
CA LEU A 21 -61.88 -72.53 56.99
C LEU A 21 -61.47 -71.35 57.89
N TYR A 22 -62.17 -71.11 59.00
CA TYR A 22 -61.80 -70.07 59.98
C TYR A 22 -60.52 -70.44 60.73
N PHE A 23 -60.35 -71.71 61.14
CA PHE A 23 -59.07 -72.19 61.69
C PHE A 23 -57.96 -72.24 60.64
N TYR A 24 -58.24 -72.54 59.36
CA TYR A 24 -57.26 -72.50 58.27
C TYR A 24 -56.78 -71.05 58.00
N ILE A 25 -57.70 -70.09 57.89
CA ILE A 25 -57.40 -68.66 57.66
C ILE A 25 -56.69 -68.01 58.86
N PHE A 26 -57.01 -68.40 60.10
CA PHE A 26 -56.30 -67.89 61.29
C PHE A 26 -55.04 -68.67 61.66
N SER A 27 -54.81 -69.87 61.14
CA SER A 27 -53.57 -70.61 61.38
C SER A 27 -52.37 -70.04 60.62
N GLU A 28 -52.58 -69.37 59.48
CA GLU A 28 -51.50 -68.70 58.74
C GLU A 28 -51.03 -67.39 59.39
N ASN A 29 -51.85 -66.72 60.20
CA ASN A 29 -51.42 -65.50 60.90
C ASN A 29 -50.54 -65.78 62.14
N LEU A 30 -50.43 -67.03 62.59
CA LEU A 30 -49.45 -67.41 63.62
C LEU A 30 -48.04 -67.60 63.06
N THR A 31 -47.85 -67.62 61.74
CA THR A 31 -46.51 -67.69 61.12
C THR A 31 -45.98 -66.30 60.74
N PHE A 32 -46.83 -65.32 60.41
CA PHE A 32 -46.39 -63.97 60.03
C PHE A 32 -45.71 -63.20 61.18
N ALA A 33 -46.18 -63.35 62.42
CA ALA A 33 -45.55 -62.73 63.60
C ALA A 33 -44.20 -63.36 63.99
N LYS A 34 -43.90 -64.57 63.48
CA LYS A 34 -42.71 -65.35 63.87
C LYS A 34 -41.45 -64.95 63.12
N SER A 35 -41.56 -64.36 61.91
CA SER A 35 -40.39 -63.94 61.11
C SER A 35 -39.91 -62.52 61.45
N GLU A 36 -40.81 -61.52 61.56
CA GLU A 36 -40.43 -60.12 61.81
C GLU A 36 -39.73 -59.91 63.16
N SER A 37 -40.20 -60.61 64.20
CA SER A 37 -39.61 -60.52 65.53
C SER A 37 -38.17 -61.05 65.58
N SER A 38 -37.78 -61.93 64.65
CA SER A 38 -36.43 -62.51 64.60
C SER A 38 -35.37 -61.53 64.07
N CYS A 39 -35.68 -60.76 63.02
CA CYS A 39 -34.76 -59.78 62.42
C CYS A 39 -34.70 -58.50 63.25
N LEU A 40 -35.86 -57.95 63.62
CA LEU A 40 -35.93 -56.70 64.36
C LEU A 40 -35.40 -56.84 65.80
N ARG A 41 -35.28 -58.04 66.37
CA ARG A 41 -34.64 -58.24 67.68
C ARG A 41 -33.20 -57.74 67.76
N CYS A 42 -32.46 -57.80 66.65
CA CYS A 42 -31.10 -57.27 66.56
C CYS A 42 -31.04 -55.95 65.78
N HIS A 43 -31.85 -55.79 64.73
CA HIS A 43 -31.82 -54.62 63.86
C HIS A 43 -32.62 -53.41 64.38
N SER A 44 -33.41 -53.55 65.45
CA SER A 44 -34.02 -52.40 66.16
C SER A 44 -33.14 -51.84 67.28
N VAL A 45 -31.93 -52.38 67.48
CA VAL A 45 -30.99 -51.88 68.49
C VAL A 45 -29.98 -50.95 67.83
N LYS A 46 -29.89 -49.70 68.30
CA LYS A 46 -28.86 -48.75 67.84
C LYS A 46 -27.48 -49.25 68.27
N ARG A 47 -26.68 -49.72 67.31
CA ARG A 47 -25.29 -50.17 67.51
C ARG A 47 -24.31 -49.27 66.75
N LEU A 48 -23.02 -49.34 67.11
CA LEU A 48 -21.96 -48.66 66.37
C LEU A 48 -21.95 -49.11 64.90
N PRO A 49 -21.70 -48.19 63.95
CA PRO A 49 -21.72 -48.51 62.54
C PRO A 49 -20.55 -49.44 62.17
N LYS A 50 -20.78 -50.33 61.21
CA LYS A 50 -19.71 -51.08 60.55
C LYS A 50 -18.99 -50.15 59.58
N ILE A 51 -17.67 -50.06 59.68
CA ILE A 51 -16.84 -49.35 58.69
C ILE A 51 -16.61 -50.29 57.50
N LEU A 52 -17.03 -49.87 56.32
CA LEU A 52 -16.83 -50.60 55.06
C LEU A 52 -15.40 -50.38 54.53
N PRO A 53 -14.90 -51.24 53.62
CA PRO A 53 -13.56 -51.11 53.05
C PRO A 53 -13.25 -49.73 52.41
N ASN A 54 -14.27 -49.01 51.96
CA ASN A 54 -14.15 -47.66 51.41
C ASN A 54 -14.24 -46.53 52.46
N GLY A 55 -14.27 -46.86 53.75
CA GLY A 55 -14.38 -45.90 54.85
C GLY A 55 -15.81 -45.48 55.23
N GLU A 56 -16.83 -45.93 54.50
CA GLU A 56 -18.22 -45.57 54.81
C GLU A 56 -18.74 -46.27 56.07
N LYS A 57 -19.45 -45.52 56.92
CA LYS A 57 -20.13 -46.04 58.12
C LYS A 57 -21.51 -46.60 57.77
N MET A 58 -21.69 -47.92 57.80
CA MET A 58 -22.96 -48.61 57.59
C MET A 58 -23.66 -48.91 58.92
N TYR A 59 -24.80 -48.28 59.15
CA TYR A 59 -25.67 -48.55 60.30
C TYR A 59 -26.68 -49.63 59.92
N LEU A 60 -26.78 -50.67 60.73
CA LEU A 60 -27.74 -51.77 60.53
C LEU A 60 -29.05 -51.57 61.31
N TYR A 61 -29.24 -50.39 61.89
CA TYR A 61 -30.42 -50.04 62.66
C TYR A 61 -31.59 -49.69 61.74
N ILE A 62 -32.76 -50.24 62.07
CA ILE A 62 -34.05 -49.98 61.42
C ILE A 62 -35.04 -49.55 62.51
N ASP A 63 -35.65 -48.39 62.33
CA ASP A 63 -36.75 -47.92 63.15
C ASP A 63 -38.04 -48.64 62.74
N LYS A 64 -38.62 -49.40 63.69
CA LYS A 64 -39.81 -50.22 63.44
C LYS A 64 -41.00 -49.35 63.00
N THR A 65 -41.22 -48.24 63.69
CA THR A 65 -42.34 -47.33 63.40
C THR A 65 -42.19 -46.69 62.03
N GLY A 66 -40.97 -46.23 61.69
CA GLY A 66 -40.65 -45.65 60.39
C GLY A 66 -40.84 -46.64 59.24
N PHE A 67 -40.46 -47.91 59.41
CA PHE A 67 -40.63 -48.95 58.38
C PHE A 67 -42.11 -49.26 58.14
N LEU A 68 -42.88 -49.47 59.21
CA LEU A 68 -44.33 -49.76 59.14
C LEU A 68 -45.13 -48.62 58.48
N ASN A 69 -44.67 -47.38 58.61
CA ASN A 69 -45.28 -46.21 57.98
C ASN A 69 -44.90 -46.02 56.50
N SER A 70 -44.01 -46.86 55.95
CA SER A 70 -43.64 -46.80 54.53
C SER A 70 -44.68 -47.45 53.62
N ILE A 71 -44.62 -47.19 52.31
CA ILE A 71 -45.55 -47.83 51.36
C ILE A 71 -45.41 -49.36 51.30
N HIS A 72 -44.29 -49.90 51.80
CA HIS A 72 -43.99 -51.33 51.84
C HIS A 72 -43.98 -51.86 53.28
N GLY A 73 -44.51 -51.10 54.24
CA GLY A 73 -44.54 -51.47 55.66
C GLY A 73 -45.36 -52.73 55.97
N SER A 74 -46.14 -53.23 55.01
CA SER A 74 -46.88 -54.50 55.11
C SER A 74 -46.10 -55.72 54.60
N PHE A 75 -44.89 -55.56 54.05
CA PHE A 75 -44.06 -56.67 53.56
C PHE A 75 -43.10 -57.19 54.64
N SER A 76 -42.79 -58.48 54.56
CA SER A 76 -41.75 -59.12 55.38
C SER A 76 -40.36 -58.66 54.93
N CYS A 77 -39.39 -58.60 55.85
CA CYS A 77 -38.01 -58.21 55.52
C CYS A 77 -37.40 -59.09 54.42
N THR A 78 -37.77 -60.38 54.37
CA THR A 78 -37.29 -61.36 53.38
C THR A 78 -37.87 -61.16 51.98
N ASP A 79 -38.96 -60.42 51.84
CA ASP A 79 -39.58 -60.16 50.54
C ASP A 79 -38.70 -59.21 49.69
N CYS A 80 -37.98 -58.31 50.36
CA CYS A 80 -36.96 -57.46 49.73
C CYS A 80 -35.55 -58.05 49.86
N HIS A 81 -35.22 -58.65 51.00
CA HIS A 81 -33.96 -59.36 51.23
C HIS A 81 -34.04 -60.84 50.87
N SER A 82 -34.43 -61.13 49.62
CA SER A 82 -34.55 -62.50 49.12
C SER A 82 -33.23 -63.28 49.12
N ASP A 83 -32.10 -62.59 49.25
CA ASP A 83 -30.76 -63.16 49.35
C ASP A 83 -30.39 -63.63 50.78
N ILE A 84 -31.25 -63.39 51.78
CA ILE A 84 -31.02 -63.74 53.18
C ILE A 84 -31.86 -64.96 53.58
N LYS A 85 -31.19 -66.02 54.03
CA LYS A 85 -31.83 -67.19 54.66
C LYS A 85 -31.72 -67.07 56.19
N PRO A 86 -32.85 -66.93 56.92
CA PRO A 86 -32.84 -66.76 58.39
C PRO A 86 -32.09 -67.87 59.14
N ALA A 87 -32.15 -69.12 58.65
CA ALA A 87 -31.53 -70.29 59.27
C ALA A 87 -30.00 -70.32 59.22
N THR A 88 -29.36 -69.55 58.32
CA THR A 88 -27.90 -69.59 58.08
C THR A 88 -27.22 -68.24 58.29
N HIS A 89 -27.93 -67.27 58.85
CA HIS A 89 -27.44 -65.90 59.00
C HIS A 89 -26.53 -65.78 60.24
N PRO A 90 -25.20 -65.99 60.09
CA PRO A 90 -24.28 -64.86 60.09
C PRO A 90 -22.98 -65.14 59.29
N ARG A 91 -22.97 -64.87 57.98
CA ARG A 91 -21.71 -64.64 57.26
C ARG A 91 -21.76 -63.24 56.67
N PRO A 92 -20.81 -62.34 57.01
CA PRO A 92 -20.84 -61.00 56.46
C PRO A 92 -20.65 -61.07 54.95
N LEU A 93 -21.67 -60.62 54.21
CA LEU A 93 -21.52 -60.29 52.79
C LEU A 93 -20.32 -59.34 52.66
N LYS A 94 -19.35 -59.70 51.81
CA LYS A 94 -18.25 -58.80 51.43
C LYS A 94 -18.86 -57.71 50.55
N ILE A 95 -19.10 -56.55 51.15
CA ILE A 95 -19.63 -55.36 50.51
C ILE A 95 -18.55 -54.29 50.59
N SER A 96 -18.21 -53.70 49.45
CA SER A 96 -17.17 -52.67 49.36
C SER A 96 -17.69 -51.26 49.67
N SER A 97 -18.99 -50.99 49.42
CA SER A 97 -19.62 -49.67 49.62
C SER A 97 -21.13 -49.77 49.90
N LYS A 98 -21.72 -48.69 50.45
CA LYS A 98 -23.17 -48.56 50.63
C LYS A 98 -23.92 -48.64 49.30
N LEU A 99 -23.36 -48.04 48.25
CA LEU A 99 -23.95 -48.02 46.90
C LEU A 99 -24.04 -49.42 46.30
N GLU A 100 -22.98 -50.22 46.41
CA GLU A 100 -22.98 -51.62 45.95
C GLU A 100 -24.10 -52.42 46.64
N TYR A 101 -24.25 -52.24 47.95
CA TYR A 101 -25.32 -52.88 48.71
C TYR A 101 -26.71 -52.39 48.29
N ALA A 102 -26.90 -51.08 48.16
CA ALA A 102 -28.17 -50.49 47.76
C ALA A 102 -28.62 -50.94 46.36
N LYS A 103 -27.67 -51.06 45.41
CA LYS A 103 -27.93 -51.63 44.08
C LYS A 103 -28.35 -53.09 44.15
N LYS A 104 -27.62 -53.91 44.92
CA LYS A 104 -27.93 -55.33 45.08
C LYS A 104 -29.33 -55.54 45.68
N VAL A 105 -29.70 -54.75 46.69
CA VAL A 105 -31.05 -54.80 47.27
C VAL A 105 -32.11 -54.24 46.31
N SER A 106 -31.78 -53.18 45.55
CA SER A 106 -32.71 -52.59 44.56
C SER A 106 -33.03 -53.52 43.40
N GLN A 107 -32.19 -54.53 43.10
CA GLN A 107 -32.51 -55.56 42.10
C GLN A 107 -33.77 -56.36 42.48
N SER A 108 -34.00 -56.58 43.78
CA SER A 108 -35.21 -57.24 44.27
C SER A 108 -36.48 -56.44 43.99
N CYS A 109 -36.39 -55.11 43.83
CA CYS A 109 -37.55 -54.28 43.52
C CYS A 109 -38.15 -54.64 42.15
N VAL A 110 -37.33 -55.03 41.17
CA VAL A 110 -37.78 -55.36 39.80
C VAL A 110 -38.65 -56.62 39.78
N ASN A 111 -38.49 -57.52 40.76
CA ASN A 111 -39.29 -58.73 40.89
C ASN A 111 -40.79 -58.43 41.10
N CYS A 112 -41.11 -57.26 41.68
CA CYS A 112 -42.48 -56.80 41.90
C CYS A 112 -42.85 -55.54 41.08
N HIS A 113 -41.85 -54.74 40.65
CA HIS A 113 -42.01 -53.57 39.78
C HIS A 113 -41.44 -53.84 38.38
N PRO A 114 -42.20 -54.46 37.47
CA PRO A 114 -41.70 -54.87 36.16
C PRO A 114 -41.25 -53.67 35.32
N GLU A 115 -40.15 -53.83 34.58
CA GLU A 115 -39.52 -52.75 33.82
C GLU A 115 -40.46 -52.08 32.82
N ASP A 116 -41.38 -52.83 32.21
CA ASP A 116 -42.29 -52.30 31.20
C ASP A 116 -43.22 -51.20 31.73
N GLY A 117 -43.58 -51.26 33.01
CA GLY A 117 -44.39 -50.24 33.70
C GLY A 117 -43.62 -48.98 34.10
N LEU A 118 -42.29 -48.96 33.92
CA LEU A 118 -41.44 -47.84 34.31
C LEU A 118 -41.40 -46.75 33.24
N SER A 119 -41.31 -45.49 33.67
CA SER A 119 -41.16 -44.36 32.75
C SER A 119 -39.81 -44.41 32.02
N PRO A 120 -39.66 -43.74 30.84
CA PRO A 120 -38.41 -43.75 30.09
C PRO A 120 -37.16 -43.34 30.89
N ILE A 121 -37.32 -42.45 31.88
CA ILE A 121 -36.22 -42.03 32.76
C ILE A 121 -35.77 -43.18 33.66
N HIS A 122 -36.71 -43.94 34.25
CA HIS A 122 -36.39 -45.10 35.09
C HIS A 122 -35.74 -46.22 34.29
N LYS A 123 -36.24 -46.50 33.07
CA LYS A 123 -35.62 -47.45 32.14
C LYS A 123 -34.17 -47.07 31.80
N ASN A 124 -33.91 -45.77 31.59
CA ASN A 124 -32.56 -45.26 31.34
C ASN A 124 -31.64 -45.36 32.57
N ILE A 125 -32.17 -45.12 33.77
CA ILE A 125 -31.42 -45.27 35.03
C ILE A 125 -31.00 -46.73 35.24
N LEU A 126 -31.92 -47.69 35.01
CA LEU A 126 -31.61 -49.12 35.09
C LEU A 126 -30.53 -49.54 34.09
N LYS A 127 -30.58 -49.00 32.86
CA LYS A 127 -29.61 -49.32 31.80
C LYS A 127 -28.19 -48.80 32.08
N GLU A 128 -28.05 -47.67 32.76
CA GLU A 128 -26.74 -47.07 33.07
C GLU A 128 -26.09 -47.63 34.33
N ASP A 129 -26.87 -48.25 35.24
CA ASP A 129 -26.43 -48.77 36.54
C ASP A 129 -25.55 -47.77 37.33
N LYS A 130 -25.93 -46.48 37.36
CA LYS A 130 -25.17 -45.44 38.11
C LYS A 130 -25.78 -45.06 39.44
N ILE A 131 -27.08 -45.25 39.60
CA ILE A 131 -27.85 -44.93 40.80
C ILE A 131 -28.87 -46.04 41.06
N SER A 132 -29.09 -46.39 42.32
CA SER A 132 -30.03 -47.40 42.77
C SER A 132 -31.43 -46.82 42.99
N CYS A 133 -32.47 -47.66 42.90
CA CYS A 133 -33.85 -47.25 43.21
C CYS A 133 -33.95 -46.66 44.62
N ALA A 134 -33.23 -47.24 45.56
CA ALA A 134 -33.21 -46.86 46.97
C ALA A 134 -32.60 -45.47 47.24
N GLU A 135 -31.70 -44.98 46.38
CA GLU A 135 -31.14 -43.63 46.51
C GLU A 135 -32.16 -42.53 46.22
N CYS A 136 -33.24 -42.84 45.50
CA CYS A 136 -34.30 -41.89 45.19
C CYS A 136 -35.57 -42.12 46.00
N HIS A 137 -35.97 -43.38 46.16
CA HIS A 137 -37.23 -43.75 46.81
C HIS A 137 -37.09 -44.04 48.30
N GLY A 138 -35.85 -44.17 48.80
CA GLY A 138 -35.55 -44.71 50.13
C GLY A 138 -35.29 -46.22 50.08
N SER A 139 -34.55 -46.75 51.05
CA SER A 139 -34.24 -48.19 51.14
C SER A 139 -35.26 -48.94 51.99
N HIS A 140 -35.35 -48.60 53.28
CA HIS A 140 -36.31 -49.19 54.23
C HIS A 140 -37.52 -48.29 54.49
N TYR A 141 -37.41 -46.99 54.19
CA TYR A 141 -38.48 -46.01 54.43
C TYR A 141 -38.98 -45.47 53.09
N ILE A 142 -39.56 -46.34 52.27
CA ILE A 142 -39.92 -46.01 50.90
C ILE A 142 -41.09 -45.02 50.88
N LYS A 143 -40.89 -43.86 50.26
CA LYS A 143 -41.88 -42.76 50.18
C LYS A 143 -42.41 -42.56 48.75
N PRO A 144 -43.67 -42.13 48.58
CA PRO A 144 -44.17 -41.69 47.29
C PRO A 144 -43.54 -40.35 46.86
N MET A 145 -43.30 -40.17 45.55
CA MET A 145 -42.66 -38.96 45.00
C MET A 145 -43.33 -37.64 45.39
N LYS A 146 -44.66 -37.65 45.60
CA LYS A 146 -45.42 -36.48 46.03
C LYS A 146 -45.04 -36.01 47.44
N GLU A 147 -44.59 -36.89 48.32
CA GLU A 147 -44.13 -36.54 49.65
C GLU A 147 -42.67 -36.06 49.65
N LEU A 148 -41.83 -36.63 48.78
CA LEU A 148 -40.46 -36.15 48.56
C LEU A 148 -40.43 -34.71 48.00
N ALA A 149 -41.44 -34.31 47.22
CA ALA A 149 -41.58 -32.95 46.73
C ALA A 149 -41.91 -31.92 47.84
N LYS A 150 -42.56 -32.33 48.94
CA LYS A 150 -42.87 -31.44 50.07
C LYS A 150 -41.63 -31.01 50.86
N GLU A 151 -40.52 -31.74 50.73
CA GLU A 151 -39.24 -31.36 51.34
C GLU A 151 -38.66 -30.09 50.69
N ALA A 152 -39.00 -29.81 49.43
CA ALA A 152 -38.60 -28.58 48.73
C ALA A 152 -39.27 -27.32 49.29
N ASP A 153 -40.50 -27.43 49.84
CA ASP A 153 -41.20 -26.28 50.43
C ASP A 153 -40.40 -25.68 51.59
N LYS A 154 -39.77 -26.51 52.43
CA LYS A 154 -38.91 -26.07 53.54
C LYS A 154 -37.70 -25.26 53.08
N CYS A 155 -37.13 -25.61 51.92
CA CYS A 155 -36.02 -24.85 51.34
C CYS A 155 -36.51 -23.49 50.81
N LEU A 156 -37.69 -23.49 50.17
CA LEU A 156 -38.30 -22.30 49.59
C LEU A 156 -38.80 -21.31 50.63
N ASP A 157 -39.01 -21.70 51.88
CA ASP A 157 -39.33 -20.79 52.99
C ASP A 157 -38.28 -19.67 53.13
N CYS A 158 -37.00 -19.97 52.88
CA CYS A 158 -35.92 -18.99 52.85
C CYS A 158 -35.47 -18.62 51.42
N HIS A 159 -35.41 -19.59 50.50
CA HIS A 159 -34.90 -19.37 49.15
C HIS A 159 -35.89 -18.69 48.19
N SER A 160 -37.09 -18.32 48.65
CA SER A 160 -38.04 -17.51 47.86
C SER A 160 -37.94 -16.00 48.12
N VAL A 161 -37.00 -15.55 48.97
CA VAL A 161 -36.77 -14.12 49.24
C VAL A 161 -36.11 -13.45 48.04
N GLU A 162 -36.78 -12.44 47.46
CA GLU A 162 -36.24 -11.64 46.37
C GLU A 162 -34.93 -10.96 46.82
N GLU A 163 -33.93 -10.93 45.93
CA GLU A 163 -32.57 -10.39 46.18
C GLU A 163 -31.63 -11.24 47.07
N LEU A 164 -32.07 -12.40 47.57
CA LEU A 164 -31.18 -13.32 48.29
C LEU A 164 -29.98 -13.70 47.41
N SER A 165 -28.77 -13.31 47.83
CA SER A 165 -27.54 -13.52 47.08
C SER A 165 -26.31 -13.63 47.98
N LYS A 166 -25.21 -14.16 47.44
CA LYS A 166 -23.90 -14.26 48.09
C LYS A 166 -22.81 -13.78 47.14
N ASP A 167 -21.86 -13.00 47.64
CA ASP A 167 -20.68 -12.60 46.88
C ASP A 167 -19.67 -13.76 46.81
N LEU A 168 -19.10 -13.98 45.62
CA LEU A 168 -18.11 -15.01 45.36
C LEU A 168 -16.69 -14.42 45.32
N PRO A 169 -15.63 -15.22 45.61
CA PRO A 169 -14.23 -14.79 45.48
C PRO A 169 -13.86 -14.29 44.08
N SER A 170 -14.58 -14.69 43.03
CA SER A 170 -14.42 -14.18 41.66
C SER A 170 -14.92 -12.74 41.46
N GLY A 171 -15.54 -12.12 42.46
CA GLY A 171 -16.23 -10.82 42.36
C GLY A 171 -17.64 -10.90 41.76
N GLU A 172 -18.15 -12.11 41.51
CA GLU A 172 -19.52 -12.32 41.02
C GLU A 172 -20.54 -12.47 42.15
N LYS A 173 -21.78 -12.00 41.93
CA LYS A 173 -22.92 -12.32 42.80
C LYS A 173 -23.59 -13.63 42.40
N MET A 174 -23.69 -14.58 43.33
CA MET A 174 -24.52 -15.78 43.22
C MET A 174 -25.92 -15.51 43.76
N TYR A 175 -26.92 -15.49 42.89
CA TYR A 175 -28.32 -15.33 43.29
C TYR A 175 -28.88 -16.67 43.78
N LEU A 176 -29.40 -16.67 45.01
CA LEU A 176 -29.96 -17.83 45.70
C LEU A 176 -31.49 -17.85 45.68
N TYR A 177 -32.12 -16.84 45.10
CA TYR A 177 -33.57 -16.73 44.92
C TYR A 177 -34.12 -17.75 43.90
N VAL A 178 -35.23 -18.39 44.28
CA VAL A 178 -36.04 -19.28 43.46
C VAL A 178 -37.51 -18.87 43.56
N ASN A 179 -38.11 -18.53 42.43
CA ASN A 179 -39.53 -18.23 42.31
C ASN A 179 -40.34 -19.52 42.44
N LYS A 180 -41.09 -19.64 43.53
CA LYS A 180 -41.88 -20.82 43.89
C LYS A 180 -42.84 -21.25 42.78
N GLU A 181 -43.63 -20.31 42.25
CA GLU A 181 -44.62 -20.62 41.21
C GLU A 181 -43.97 -21.10 39.90
N LYS A 182 -42.90 -20.43 39.45
CA LYS A 182 -42.19 -20.82 38.22
C LYS A 182 -41.47 -22.16 38.38
N PHE A 183 -40.91 -22.48 39.55
CA PHE A 183 -40.28 -23.77 39.82
C PHE A 183 -41.31 -24.90 39.83
N SER A 184 -42.43 -24.74 40.55
CA SER A 184 -43.50 -25.73 40.61
C SER A 184 -44.12 -26.03 39.24
N ASN A 185 -44.17 -25.04 38.35
CA ASN A 185 -44.65 -25.19 36.97
C ASN A 185 -43.60 -25.76 35.98
N SER A 186 -42.35 -25.96 36.42
CA SER A 186 -41.31 -26.57 35.61
C SER A 186 -41.48 -28.10 35.52
N ILE A 187 -40.81 -28.73 34.55
CA ILE A 187 -40.84 -30.19 34.44
C ILE A 187 -40.19 -30.91 35.65
N HIS A 188 -39.36 -30.19 36.41
CA HIS A 188 -38.68 -30.69 37.61
C HIS A 188 -39.37 -30.22 38.91
N GLY A 189 -40.45 -29.44 38.85
CA GLY A 189 -41.13 -28.88 40.02
C GLY A 189 -41.76 -29.91 40.97
N LYS A 190 -41.79 -31.18 40.56
CA LYS A 190 -42.25 -32.34 41.34
C LYS A 190 -41.09 -33.17 41.93
N ILE A 191 -39.85 -32.70 41.76
CA ILE A 191 -38.62 -33.32 42.25
C ILE A 191 -38.10 -32.45 43.40
N GLY A 192 -37.64 -33.07 44.49
CA GLY A 192 -37.02 -32.34 45.61
C GLY A 192 -35.71 -31.64 45.22
N CYS A 193 -35.35 -30.55 45.90
CA CYS A 193 -34.15 -29.76 45.57
C CYS A 193 -32.84 -30.57 45.67
N LEU A 194 -32.74 -31.46 46.66
CA LEU A 194 -31.55 -32.26 46.97
C LEU A 194 -31.19 -33.29 45.88
N PHE A 195 -32.11 -33.59 44.96
CA PHE A 195 -31.82 -34.44 43.80
C PHE A 195 -30.83 -33.78 42.84
N CYS A 196 -30.94 -32.45 42.68
CA CYS A 196 -30.00 -31.66 41.87
C CYS A 196 -28.87 -31.07 42.72
N HIS A 197 -29.16 -30.72 43.98
CA HIS A 197 -28.20 -30.16 44.94
C HIS A 197 -27.70 -31.21 45.93
N LYS A 198 -27.06 -32.26 45.42
CA LYS A 198 -26.48 -33.34 46.24
C LYS A 198 -25.31 -32.89 47.12
N ASP A 199 -24.79 -31.69 46.85
CA ASP A 199 -23.75 -31.00 47.60
C ASP A 199 -24.26 -30.38 48.90
N ILE A 200 -25.57 -30.33 49.13
CA ILE A 200 -26.17 -29.72 50.31
C ILE A 200 -26.58 -30.79 51.31
N ASP A 201 -26.06 -30.69 52.53
CA ASP A 201 -26.52 -31.47 53.69
C ASP A 201 -27.55 -30.66 54.51
N PRO A 202 -28.84 -31.04 54.54
CA PRO A 202 -29.87 -30.33 55.29
C PRO A 202 -29.60 -30.24 56.80
N ALA A 203 -28.83 -31.16 57.38
CA ALA A 203 -28.55 -31.17 58.82
C ALA A 203 -27.55 -30.07 59.22
N ASN A 204 -26.69 -29.64 58.29
CA ASN A 204 -25.61 -28.70 58.53
C ASN A 204 -25.78 -27.39 57.74
N HIS A 205 -26.82 -27.26 56.93
CA HIS A 205 -27.13 -26.05 56.19
C HIS A 205 -27.66 -24.95 57.17
N PRO A 206 -27.17 -23.69 57.12
CA PRO A 206 -26.30 -23.11 56.09
C PRO A 206 -24.80 -23.06 56.49
N GLN A 207 -24.03 -24.11 56.16
CA GLN A 207 -22.56 -24.06 56.16
C GLN A 207 -22.02 -23.59 54.79
N PRO A 208 -20.89 -22.86 54.71
CA PRO A 208 -20.35 -22.36 53.45
C PRO A 208 -19.83 -23.51 52.57
N VAL A 209 -20.46 -23.74 51.42
CA VAL A 209 -19.81 -24.44 50.30
C VAL A 209 -18.81 -23.47 49.67
N GLU A 210 -17.55 -23.89 49.54
CA GLU A 210 -16.53 -23.10 48.85
C GLU A 210 -16.83 -23.06 47.35
N ILE A 211 -17.19 -21.87 46.85
CA ILE A 211 -17.55 -21.65 45.45
C ILE A 211 -16.65 -20.55 44.90
N SER A 212 -15.83 -20.87 43.91
CA SER A 212 -14.89 -19.93 43.30
C SER A 212 -15.53 -18.99 42.29
N SER A 213 -16.44 -19.49 41.44
CA SER A 213 -17.20 -18.70 40.45
C SER A 213 -18.54 -19.37 40.10
N ARG A 214 -19.46 -18.61 39.50
CA ARG A 214 -20.75 -19.15 39.05
C ARG A 214 -20.58 -20.24 38.01
N GLN A 215 -19.62 -20.08 37.10
CA GLN A 215 -19.36 -21.03 36.03
C GLN A 215 -18.76 -22.35 36.56
N GLU A 216 -17.89 -22.28 37.55
CA GLU A 216 -17.29 -23.47 38.15
C GLU A 216 -18.33 -24.26 38.96
N TYR A 217 -19.13 -23.58 39.78
CA TYR A 217 -20.24 -24.22 40.50
C TYR A 217 -21.23 -24.89 39.56
N ALA A 218 -21.60 -24.19 38.49
CA ALA A 218 -22.39 -24.72 37.40
C ALA A 218 -21.83 -26.00 36.75
N LYS A 219 -20.51 -26.04 36.51
CA LYS A 219 -19.81 -27.23 35.99
C LYS A 219 -19.81 -28.40 36.98
N GLN A 220 -19.88 -28.11 38.28
CA GLN A 220 -20.01 -29.15 39.30
C GLN A 220 -21.44 -29.69 39.34
N ILE A 221 -22.44 -28.81 39.43
CA ILE A 221 -23.85 -29.19 39.57
C ILE A 221 -24.44 -29.84 38.31
N PHE A 222 -24.04 -29.46 37.09
CA PHE A 222 -24.64 -30.07 35.89
C PHE A 222 -24.39 -31.58 35.77
N LYS A 223 -23.31 -32.09 36.39
CA LYS A 223 -23.03 -33.54 36.44
C LYS A 223 -24.18 -34.28 37.11
N ASN A 224 -24.88 -33.66 38.06
CA ASN A 224 -26.04 -34.23 38.71
C ASN A 224 -27.21 -34.44 37.73
N CYS A 225 -27.33 -33.59 36.71
CA CYS A 225 -28.34 -33.76 35.65
C CYS A 225 -28.10 -35.06 34.85
N LEU A 226 -26.84 -35.45 34.64
CA LEU A 226 -26.48 -36.63 33.86
C LEU A 226 -26.80 -37.96 34.58
N ASN A 227 -27.09 -37.92 35.89
CA ASN A 227 -27.59 -39.08 36.63
C ASN A 227 -28.99 -39.49 36.16
N CYS A 228 -29.82 -38.53 35.78
CA CYS A 228 -31.18 -38.78 35.28
C CYS A 228 -31.31 -38.58 33.77
N HIS A 229 -30.39 -37.84 33.15
CA HIS A 229 -30.31 -37.61 31.70
C HIS A 229 -29.00 -38.13 31.11
N PRO A 230 -28.84 -39.46 30.96
CA PRO A 230 -27.58 -40.06 30.50
C PRO A 230 -27.15 -39.56 29.11
N LEU A 231 -25.86 -39.32 28.93
CA LEU A 231 -25.31 -38.73 27.69
C LEU A 231 -25.71 -39.50 26.43
N ASN A 232 -25.77 -40.83 26.49
CA ASN A 232 -26.16 -41.70 25.36
C ASN A 232 -27.65 -41.55 24.96
N THR A 233 -28.52 -41.13 25.87
CA THR A 233 -29.95 -40.88 25.62
C THR A 233 -30.22 -39.50 25.03
N LEU A 234 -29.24 -38.59 25.12
CA LEU A 234 -29.36 -37.23 24.59
C LEU A 234 -29.21 -37.21 23.06
N SER A 235 -29.88 -36.25 22.42
CA SER A 235 -29.75 -35.99 20.98
C SER A 235 -28.30 -35.70 20.58
N SER A 236 -27.98 -35.84 19.29
CA SER A 236 -26.66 -35.49 18.72
C SER A 236 -26.23 -34.06 19.03
N ILE A 237 -27.16 -33.10 19.06
CA ILE A 237 -26.90 -31.69 19.39
C ILE A 237 -26.38 -31.55 20.83
N HIS A 238 -27.08 -32.15 21.79
CA HIS A 238 -26.69 -32.15 23.21
C HIS A 238 -25.36 -32.88 23.43
N LYS A 239 -25.17 -34.06 22.81
CA LYS A 239 -23.90 -34.80 22.85
C LYS A 239 -22.74 -33.97 22.30
N GLY A 240 -22.98 -33.23 21.22
CA GLY A 240 -22.03 -32.29 20.64
C GLY A 240 -21.59 -31.25 21.66
N PHE A 241 -22.52 -30.52 22.28
CA PHE A 241 -22.17 -29.48 23.24
C PHE A 241 -21.45 -30.01 24.51
N LEU A 242 -21.80 -31.21 24.97
CA LEU A 242 -21.28 -31.78 26.22
C LEU A 242 -19.91 -32.49 26.09
N LYS A 243 -19.50 -32.94 24.89
CA LYS A 243 -18.29 -33.77 24.69
C LYS A 243 -16.94 -33.08 24.97
N GLU A 244 -16.90 -31.75 25.12
CA GLU A 244 -15.67 -30.98 25.39
C GLU A 244 -15.89 -29.90 26.49
N ASP A 245 -16.81 -30.12 27.44
CA ASP A 245 -17.20 -29.12 28.47
C ASP A 245 -17.56 -27.72 27.90
N ARG A 246 -17.98 -27.68 26.63
CA ARG A 246 -18.19 -26.42 25.86
C ARG A 246 -19.39 -25.63 26.35
N MET A 247 -20.36 -26.32 26.94
CA MET A 247 -21.61 -25.75 27.43
C MET A 247 -22.21 -26.63 28.52
N VAL A 248 -22.76 -25.99 29.54
CA VAL A 248 -23.51 -26.62 30.64
C VAL A 248 -25.01 -26.54 30.37
N CYS A 249 -25.79 -27.53 30.81
CA CYS A 249 -27.18 -27.72 30.41
C CYS A 249 -28.06 -26.46 30.58
N PHE A 250 -27.87 -25.73 31.67
CA PHE A 250 -28.69 -24.57 32.00
C PHE A 250 -28.40 -23.34 31.12
N GLY A 251 -27.30 -23.32 30.34
CA GLY A 251 -27.03 -22.27 29.36
C GLY A 251 -28.15 -22.11 28.33
N CYS A 252 -28.90 -23.19 28.08
CA CYS A 252 -30.08 -23.19 27.23
C CYS A 252 -31.39 -23.50 27.98
N HIS A 253 -31.33 -24.36 29.02
CA HIS A 253 -32.54 -24.91 29.66
C HIS A 253 -33.01 -24.15 30.91
N GLY A 254 -32.26 -23.14 31.39
CA GLY A 254 -32.53 -22.45 32.66
C GLY A 254 -32.14 -23.29 33.88
N ASN A 255 -31.86 -22.63 35.01
CA ASN A 255 -31.33 -23.31 36.22
C ASN A 255 -32.44 -24.01 37.03
N HIS A 256 -33.53 -23.29 37.32
CA HIS A 256 -34.66 -23.77 38.13
C HIS A 256 -36.00 -23.78 37.36
N TYR A 257 -35.99 -23.34 36.09
CA TYR A 257 -37.22 -23.17 35.29
C TYR A 257 -37.11 -23.89 33.95
N VAL A 258 -36.91 -25.20 34.01
CA VAL A 258 -36.75 -26.04 32.81
C VAL A 258 -38.11 -26.29 32.15
N LYS A 259 -38.19 -25.97 30.86
CA LYS A 259 -39.37 -26.19 30.01
C LYS A 259 -39.08 -27.29 28.97
N SER A 260 -40.11 -28.02 28.57
CA SER A 260 -40.03 -29.03 27.51
C SER A 260 -40.03 -28.42 26.10
N LYS A 261 -39.55 -29.17 25.10
CA LYS A 261 -39.62 -28.80 23.67
C LYS A 261 -41.04 -28.45 23.22
N ALA A 262 -42.04 -29.17 23.73
CA ALA A 262 -43.45 -28.90 23.43
C ALA A 262 -43.92 -27.55 24.00
N GLN A 263 -43.47 -27.20 25.20
CA GLN A 263 -43.76 -25.89 25.81
C GLN A 263 -43.10 -24.75 25.02
N TRP A 264 -41.82 -24.89 24.62
CA TRP A 264 -41.13 -23.88 23.79
C TRP A 264 -41.81 -23.64 22.44
N LYS A 265 -42.23 -24.71 21.77
CA LYS A 265 -42.94 -24.60 20.49
C LYS A 265 -44.28 -23.89 20.65
N LYS A 266 -45.05 -24.24 21.68
CA LYS A 266 -46.34 -23.60 21.99
C LYS A 266 -46.17 -22.10 22.25
N GLU A 267 -45.15 -21.69 22.99
CA GLU A 267 -44.87 -20.27 23.26
C GLU A 267 -44.40 -19.52 22.01
N THR A 268 -43.51 -20.14 21.23
CA THR A 268 -43.04 -19.59 19.95
C THR A 268 -44.19 -19.35 18.98
N ASP A 269 -45.10 -20.33 18.85
CA ASP A 269 -46.29 -20.18 18.01
C ASP A 269 -47.19 -19.04 18.48
N LYS A 270 -47.34 -18.84 19.79
CA LYS A 270 -48.08 -17.69 20.32
C LYS A 270 -47.41 -16.36 19.95
N CYS A 271 -46.10 -16.22 20.09
CA CYS A 271 -45.37 -15.01 19.69
C CYS A 271 -45.53 -14.72 18.19
N LEU A 272 -45.39 -15.76 17.36
CA LEU A 272 -45.51 -15.64 15.91
C LEU A 272 -46.92 -15.27 15.44
N ARG A 273 -47.98 -15.45 16.24
CA ARG A 273 -49.33 -14.93 15.88
C ARG A 273 -49.32 -13.42 15.62
N CYS A 274 -48.54 -12.66 16.39
CA CYS A 274 -48.44 -11.21 16.22
C CYS A 274 -47.19 -10.81 15.43
N HIS A 275 -46.05 -11.47 15.68
CA HIS A 275 -44.78 -11.10 15.06
C HIS A 275 -44.60 -11.59 13.62
N SER A 276 -45.49 -12.45 13.10
CA SER A 276 -45.53 -12.78 11.67
C SER A 276 -46.45 -11.89 10.84
N VAL A 277 -47.00 -10.83 11.43
CA VAL A 277 -47.79 -9.82 10.71
C VAL A 277 -46.87 -8.65 10.36
N ARG A 278 -46.79 -8.28 9.07
CA ARG A 278 -46.04 -7.10 8.66
C ARG A 278 -46.73 -5.83 9.17
N ARG A 279 -45.95 -4.96 9.80
CA ARG A 279 -46.39 -3.66 10.31
C ARG A 279 -45.45 -2.58 9.78
N LEU A 280 -45.88 -1.32 9.85
CA LEU A 280 -45.02 -0.20 9.48
C LEU A 280 -43.72 -0.23 10.30
N PRO A 281 -42.56 -0.05 9.66
CA PRO A 281 -41.28 -0.07 10.35
C PRO A 281 -41.19 1.12 11.31
N LYS A 282 -40.56 0.90 12.46
CA LYS A 282 -40.22 1.98 13.40
C LYS A 282 -39.03 2.74 12.84
N ILE A 283 -39.13 4.06 12.71
CA ILE A 283 -37.99 4.92 12.41
C ILE A 283 -37.20 5.11 13.71
N LEU A 284 -35.93 4.69 13.71
CA LEU A 284 -35.02 4.87 14.82
C LEU A 284 -34.48 6.32 14.84
N PRO A 285 -33.98 6.83 15.97
CA PRO A 285 -33.30 8.14 16.04
C PRO A 285 -32.15 8.29 15.03
N SER A 286 -31.52 7.19 14.60
CA SER A 286 -30.53 7.15 13.52
C SER A 286 -31.09 7.41 12.11
N GLY A 287 -32.42 7.49 11.94
CA GLY A 287 -33.10 7.55 10.65
C GLY A 287 -33.34 6.18 10.00
N GLU A 288 -32.83 5.10 10.59
CA GLU A 288 -33.01 3.74 10.05
C GLU A 288 -34.41 3.18 10.34
N GLN A 289 -34.98 2.45 9.37
CA GLN A 289 -36.26 1.75 9.53
C GLN A 289 -36.09 0.33 10.10
N MET A 290 -36.70 0.03 11.24
CA MET A 290 -36.64 -1.28 11.90
C MET A 290 -38.00 -1.99 11.88
N GLU A 291 -38.04 -3.17 11.24
CA GLU A 291 -39.21 -4.04 11.22
C GLU A 291 -39.16 -5.05 12.38
N LEU A 292 -40.31 -5.31 13.00
CA LEU A 292 -40.50 -6.37 14.01
C LEU A 292 -41.08 -7.67 13.41
N TYR A 293 -41.06 -7.78 12.09
CA TYR A 293 -41.61 -8.91 11.35
C TYR A 293 -40.68 -10.12 11.39
N VAL A 294 -41.27 -11.29 11.66
CA VAL A 294 -40.62 -12.60 11.62
C VAL A 294 -41.37 -13.50 10.65
N ASP A 295 -40.66 -13.94 9.62
CA ASP A 295 -41.17 -14.90 8.65
C ASP A 295 -41.25 -16.29 9.28
N LYS A 296 -42.48 -16.73 9.59
CA LYS A 296 -42.74 -17.98 10.30
C LYS A 296 -42.17 -19.20 9.58
N GLU A 297 -42.30 -19.26 8.26
CA GLU A 297 -41.86 -20.42 7.47
C GLU A 297 -40.35 -20.43 7.28
N ALA A 298 -39.72 -19.26 7.14
CA ALA A 298 -38.27 -19.17 7.13
C ALA A 298 -37.67 -19.53 8.49
N PHE A 299 -38.26 -19.05 9.60
CA PHE A 299 -37.76 -19.32 10.95
C PHE A 299 -37.82 -20.81 11.32
N LYS A 300 -38.92 -21.49 11.00
CA LYS A 300 -39.08 -22.93 11.23
C LYS A 300 -38.00 -23.79 10.57
N LYS A 301 -37.46 -23.34 9.43
CA LYS A 301 -36.40 -24.03 8.67
C LYS A 301 -35.00 -23.78 9.21
N THR A 302 -34.85 -22.88 10.18
CA THR A 302 -33.55 -22.61 10.80
C THR A 302 -33.18 -23.67 11.82
N VAL A 303 -31.90 -23.77 12.14
CA VAL A 303 -31.41 -24.62 13.25
C VAL A 303 -31.97 -24.19 14.62
N HIS A 304 -32.52 -22.96 14.72
CA HIS A 304 -33.13 -22.42 15.93
C HIS A 304 -34.65 -22.62 15.97
N GLY A 305 -35.28 -23.03 14.87
CA GLY A 305 -36.73 -23.23 14.79
C GLY A 305 -37.24 -24.31 15.75
N GLU A 306 -36.41 -25.30 16.07
CA GLU A 306 -36.75 -26.38 16.99
C GLU A 306 -36.65 -26.00 18.48
N VAL A 307 -35.84 -24.99 18.82
CA VAL A 307 -35.64 -24.54 20.20
C VAL A 307 -36.55 -23.36 20.56
N GLY A 308 -37.05 -22.63 19.57
CA GLY A 308 -38.04 -21.58 19.73
C GLY A 308 -37.46 -20.21 20.13
N CYS A 309 -38.30 -19.18 20.17
CA CYS A 309 -37.89 -17.79 20.42
C CYS A 309 -37.28 -17.59 21.82
N TRP A 310 -37.73 -18.36 22.81
CA TRP A 310 -37.35 -18.23 24.21
C TRP A 310 -35.84 -18.38 24.46
N VAL A 311 -35.18 -19.29 23.74
CA VAL A 311 -33.75 -19.57 23.96
C VAL A 311 -32.87 -18.35 23.68
N CYS A 312 -33.24 -17.53 22.69
CA CYS A 312 -32.55 -16.26 22.42
C CYS A 312 -33.14 -15.08 23.22
N HIS A 313 -34.46 -15.06 23.41
CA HIS A 313 -35.21 -14.00 24.11
C HIS A 313 -35.52 -14.36 25.58
N GLN A 314 -34.50 -14.78 26.33
CA GLN A 314 -34.65 -15.10 27.75
C GLN A 314 -35.16 -13.88 28.55
N GLY A 315 -36.07 -14.13 29.50
CA GLY A 315 -36.86 -13.16 30.27
C GLY A 315 -38.20 -12.75 29.66
N ILE A 316 -38.41 -12.95 28.36
CA ILE A 316 -39.61 -12.54 27.62
C ILE A 316 -40.60 -13.70 27.46
N ASP A 317 -41.79 -13.54 28.03
CA ASP A 317 -42.96 -14.40 27.81
C ASP A 317 -44.23 -13.53 27.69
N PHE A 318 -45.41 -14.16 27.63
CA PHE A 318 -46.68 -13.43 27.54
C PHE A 318 -47.03 -12.63 28.79
N SER A 319 -46.62 -13.11 29.98
CA SER A 319 -46.82 -12.41 31.25
C SER A 319 -45.84 -11.25 31.45
N ASN A 320 -44.69 -11.30 30.78
CA ASN A 320 -43.60 -10.33 30.93
C ASN A 320 -43.10 -9.84 29.55
N HIS A 321 -44.04 -9.50 28.66
CA HIS A 321 -43.68 -8.96 27.34
C HIS A 321 -43.09 -7.56 27.50
N PRO A 322 -41.90 -7.27 26.95
CA PRO A 322 -41.21 -6.00 27.17
C PRO A 322 -41.98 -4.84 26.53
N ARG A 323 -41.94 -3.67 27.20
CA ARG A 323 -42.36 -2.41 26.60
C ARG A 323 -41.42 -2.02 25.45
N PRO A 324 -41.88 -1.24 24.45
CA PRO A 324 -41.04 -0.80 23.35
C PRO A 324 -39.76 -0.09 23.85
N MET A 325 -38.61 -0.71 23.60
CA MET A 325 -37.33 -0.16 24.02
C MET A 325 -36.97 1.08 23.17
N ARG A 326 -36.30 2.04 23.80
CA ARG A 326 -35.58 3.10 23.07
C ARG A 326 -34.30 2.48 22.50
N ILE A 327 -34.20 2.49 21.18
CA ILE A 327 -33.08 1.93 20.41
C ILE A 327 -32.56 3.06 19.55
N GLU A 328 -31.24 3.33 19.60
CA GLU A 328 -30.63 4.44 18.86
C GLU A 328 -30.39 4.11 17.39
N SER A 329 -29.87 2.91 17.10
CA SER A 329 -29.59 2.40 15.75
C SER A 329 -29.72 0.89 15.67
N LYS A 330 -29.82 0.35 14.45
CA LYS A 330 -29.82 -1.11 14.22
C LYS A 330 -28.54 -1.76 14.73
N LYS A 331 -27.40 -1.09 14.54
CA LYS A 331 -26.09 -1.56 15.02
C LYS A 331 -26.05 -1.66 16.55
N ALA A 332 -26.50 -0.63 17.27
CA ALA A 332 -26.55 -0.66 18.74
C ALA A 332 -27.47 -1.77 19.27
N TYR A 333 -28.61 -2.01 18.60
CA TYR A 333 -29.49 -3.12 18.93
C TYR A 333 -28.85 -4.49 18.67
N ALA A 334 -28.17 -4.63 17.54
CA ALA A 334 -27.48 -5.85 17.15
C ALA A 334 -26.30 -6.17 18.07
N GLU A 335 -25.51 -5.19 18.51
CA GLU A 335 -24.45 -5.37 19.51
C GLU A 335 -25.01 -5.88 20.85
N LYS A 336 -26.11 -5.28 21.32
CA LYS A 336 -26.79 -5.71 22.56
C LYS A 336 -27.33 -7.14 22.45
N THR A 337 -27.89 -7.52 21.30
CA THR A 337 -28.50 -8.84 21.10
C THR A 337 -27.49 -9.93 20.78
N THR A 338 -26.41 -9.62 20.04
CA THR A 338 -25.34 -10.58 19.70
C THR A 338 -24.50 -11.01 20.90
N ALA A 339 -24.42 -10.20 21.97
CA ALA A 339 -23.88 -10.63 23.26
C ALA A 339 -24.57 -11.91 23.77
N GLY A 340 -25.85 -12.08 23.46
CA GLY A 340 -26.62 -13.28 23.77
C GLY A 340 -26.19 -14.53 23.01
N CYS A 341 -25.66 -14.41 21.80
CA CYS A 341 -25.24 -15.54 20.97
C CYS A 341 -24.11 -16.34 21.63
N PHE A 342 -23.18 -15.66 22.32
CA PHE A 342 -22.02 -16.29 22.96
C PHE A 342 -22.39 -17.24 24.11
N ARG A 343 -23.63 -17.16 24.63
CA ARG A 343 -24.17 -18.12 25.61
C ARG A 343 -24.38 -19.51 25.04
N CYS A 344 -24.54 -19.65 23.72
CA CYS A 344 -24.69 -20.94 23.05
C CYS A 344 -23.57 -21.19 22.02
N HIS A 345 -22.90 -20.12 21.57
CA HIS A 345 -21.78 -20.14 20.63
C HIS A 345 -20.52 -19.52 21.24
N PRO A 346 -19.77 -20.24 22.10
CA PRO A 346 -18.58 -19.73 22.76
C PRO A 346 -17.52 -19.18 21.78
N ARG A 347 -16.81 -18.12 22.19
CA ARG A 347 -15.86 -17.40 21.33
C ARG A 347 -14.68 -18.25 20.88
N ASP A 348 -14.17 -19.10 21.75
CA ASP A 348 -13.10 -20.06 21.49
C ASP A 348 -13.52 -21.09 20.43
N VAL A 349 -14.79 -21.52 20.44
CA VAL A 349 -15.35 -22.45 19.46
C VAL A 349 -15.52 -21.77 18.10
N LEU A 350 -16.11 -20.58 18.06
CA LEU A 350 -16.30 -19.83 16.82
C LEU A 350 -14.96 -19.45 16.16
N SER A 351 -13.97 -19.12 16.98
CA SER A 351 -12.63 -18.72 16.53
C SER A 351 -11.75 -19.88 16.04
N LYS A 352 -12.22 -21.14 16.06
CA LYS A 352 -11.47 -22.25 15.43
C LYS A 352 -11.30 -22.06 13.92
N HIS A 353 -12.27 -21.44 13.24
CA HIS A 353 -12.11 -21.05 11.84
C HIS A 353 -11.39 -19.70 11.76
N LYS A 354 -10.22 -19.65 11.11
CA LYS A 354 -9.37 -18.45 11.03
C LYS A 354 -10.11 -17.18 10.58
N GLY A 355 -11.06 -17.30 9.65
CA GLY A 355 -11.89 -16.18 9.20
C GLY A 355 -12.87 -15.68 10.28
N HIS A 356 -13.49 -16.59 11.04
CA HIS A 356 -14.39 -16.20 12.15
C HIS A 356 -13.59 -15.62 13.31
N ALA A 357 -12.41 -16.17 13.61
CA ALA A 357 -11.51 -15.63 14.63
C ALA A 357 -11.22 -14.15 14.36
N LYS A 358 -10.90 -13.80 13.10
CA LYS A 358 -10.57 -12.43 12.75
C LYS A 358 -11.78 -11.50 12.85
N ILE A 359 -12.95 -11.95 12.39
CA ILE A 359 -14.20 -11.18 12.51
C ILE A 359 -14.57 -10.93 13.99
N VAL A 360 -14.44 -11.95 14.84
CA VAL A 360 -14.72 -11.84 16.28
C VAL A 360 -13.71 -10.91 16.98
N GLU A 361 -12.45 -10.92 16.55
CA GLU A 361 -11.39 -10.07 17.10
C GLU A 361 -11.57 -8.59 16.71
N THR A 362 -11.84 -8.29 15.44
CA THR A 362 -11.89 -6.89 14.95
C THR A 362 -13.11 -6.13 15.44
N LYS A 363 -14.21 -6.82 15.77
CA LYS A 363 -15.52 -6.22 16.14
C LYS A 363 -16.09 -5.24 15.10
N GLU A 364 -15.51 -5.20 13.90
CA GLU A 364 -15.96 -4.33 12.80
C GLU A 364 -17.29 -4.82 12.21
N PHE A 365 -17.55 -6.13 12.30
CA PHE A 365 -18.77 -6.77 11.82
C PHE A 365 -19.46 -7.52 12.96
N LEU A 366 -20.80 -7.52 12.94
CA LEU A 366 -21.64 -8.25 13.88
C LEU A 366 -22.03 -9.61 13.31
N CYS A 367 -22.27 -10.59 14.17
CA CYS A 367 -22.61 -11.96 13.74
C CYS A 367 -23.83 -11.98 12.79
N ILE A 368 -24.79 -11.09 13.04
CA ILE A 368 -26.01 -10.91 12.26
C ILE A 368 -25.78 -10.38 10.85
N ASP A 369 -24.67 -9.69 10.57
CA ASP A 369 -24.35 -9.14 9.25
C ASP A 369 -24.08 -10.27 8.25
N CYS A 370 -23.64 -11.43 8.76
CA CYS A 370 -23.37 -12.63 7.96
C CYS A 370 -24.45 -13.72 8.14
N HIS A 371 -24.96 -13.92 9.36
CA HIS A 371 -25.88 -15.03 9.67
C HIS A 371 -27.37 -14.64 9.62
N GLY A 372 -27.71 -13.35 9.68
CA GLY A 372 -29.09 -12.89 9.82
C GLY A 372 -29.67 -13.14 11.23
N HIS A 373 -30.90 -12.65 11.46
CA HIS A 373 -31.54 -12.67 12.79
C HIS A 373 -32.52 -13.84 12.97
N HIS A 374 -33.38 -14.11 11.98
CA HIS A 374 -34.45 -15.13 12.05
C HIS A 374 -34.53 -16.03 10.81
N LYS A 375 -33.53 -15.98 9.92
CA LYS A 375 -33.51 -16.67 8.61
C LYS A 375 -32.18 -17.39 8.35
N ASN A 376 -31.53 -17.92 9.39
CA ASN A 376 -30.25 -18.62 9.26
C ASN A 376 -30.43 -20.08 8.81
N GLN A 377 -29.89 -20.43 7.64
CA GLN A 377 -29.77 -21.82 7.20
C GLN A 377 -28.45 -22.44 7.70
N PRO A 378 -28.37 -23.78 7.83
CA PRO A 378 -27.11 -24.45 8.13
C PRO A 378 -26.05 -24.08 7.09
N PHE A 379 -24.97 -23.42 7.52
CA PHE A 379 -23.91 -22.94 6.62
C PHE A 379 -23.29 -24.08 5.80
N ARG A 380 -23.23 -25.30 6.37
CA ARG A 380 -22.73 -26.50 5.70
C ARG A 380 -23.58 -26.88 4.47
N GLU A 381 -24.90 -26.85 4.60
CA GLU A 381 -25.83 -27.19 3.52
C GLU A 381 -25.89 -26.11 2.43
N TRP A 382 -25.88 -24.83 2.85
CA TRP A 382 -25.83 -23.72 1.91
C TRP A 382 -24.53 -23.76 1.08
N LYS A 383 -23.39 -24.01 1.74
CA LYS A 383 -22.07 -24.11 1.10
C LYS A 383 -21.99 -25.19 0.02
N GLU A 384 -22.66 -26.32 0.21
CA GLU A 384 -22.70 -27.39 -0.80
C GLU A 384 -23.45 -26.94 -2.06
N LYS A 385 -24.54 -26.18 -1.92
CA LYS A 385 -25.41 -25.74 -3.03
C LYS A 385 -24.99 -24.43 -3.69
N ALA A 386 -24.36 -23.51 -2.95
CA ALA A 386 -24.00 -22.18 -3.43
C ALA A 386 -22.98 -22.25 -4.60
N LYS A 387 -23.07 -21.35 -5.59
CA LYS A 387 -22.02 -21.26 -6.63
C LYS A 387 -20.72 -20.71 -6.03
N TYR A 388 -19.59 -20.88 -6.72
CA TYR A 388 -18.29 -20.36 -6.24
C TYR A 388 -18.34 -18.84 -6.10
N GLN A 389 -18.87 -18.14 -7.10
CA GLN A 389 -19.08 -16.70 -7.01
C GLN A 389 -19.95 -16.30 -5.79
N GLU A 390 -21.06 -16.98 -5.54
CA GLU A 390 -21.93 -16.70 -4.39
C GLU A 390 -21.21 -16.94 -3.05
N TYR A 391 -20.44 -18.03 -2.97
CA TYR A 391 -19.64 -18.37 -1.80
C TYR A 391 -18.54 -17.33 -1.53
N CYS A 392 -17.73 -16.98 -2.52
CA CYS A 392 -16.65 -16.00 -2.37
C CYS A 392 -17.20 -14.61 -2.02
N MET A 393 -18.27 -14.19 -2.69
CA MET A 393 -18.89 -12.88 -2.46
C MET A 393 -19.64 -12.78 -1.14
N SER A 394 -19.89 -13.88 -0.44
CA SER A 394 -20.43 -13.83 0.93
C SER A 394 -19.55 -13.01 1.89
N CYS A 395 -18.22 -13.05 1.67
CA CYS A 395 -17.23 -12.28 2.42
C CYS A 395 -16.67 -11.11 1.59
N HIS A 396 -16.30 -11.35 0.34
CA HIS A 396 -15.56 -10.36 -0.47
C HIS A 396 -16.40 -9.15 -0.94
N LYS A 397 -17.71 -9.13 -0.70
CA LYS A 397 -18.52 -7.92 -0.88
C LYS A 397 -18.34 -6.89 0.23
N LEU A 398 -17.81 -7.32 1.39
CA LEU A 398 -17.61 -6.48 2.57
C LEU A 398 -16.29 -5.71 2.47
N ASP A 399 -16.17 -4.60 3.21
CA ASP A 399 -14.95 -3.79 3.30
C ASP A 399 -13.89 -4.47 4.17
N LEU A 400 -13.36 -5.59 3.68
CA LEU A 400 -12.33 -6.38 4.32
C LEU A 400 -10.93 -5.91 3.87
N PHE A 401 -10.01 -5.87 4.83
CA PHE A 401 -8.62 -5.50 4.59
C PHE A 401 -7.67 -6.59 5.05
N LYS A 402 -6.63 -6.82 4.23
CA LYS A 402 -5.46 -7.61 4.61
C LYS A 402 -4.34 -6.67 4.98
N ILE A 403 -3.78 -6.86 6.17
CA ILE A 403 -2.58 -6.14 6.63
C ILE A 403 -1.36 -6.98 6.26
N LEU A 404 -0.43 -6.39 5.53
CA LEU A 404 0.84 -7.02 5.15
C LEU A 404 1.89 -6.89 6.26
N PRO A 405 2.97 -7.69 6.25
CA PRO A 405 4.11 -7.51 7.16
C PRO A 405 4.73 -6.11 7.11
N SER A 406 4.65 -5.42 5.97
CA SER A 406 5.03 -4.00 5.81
C SER A 406 4.10 -3.00 6.50
N GLN A 407 3.05 -3.47 7.19
CA GLN A 407 1.92 -2.69 7.74
C GLN A 407 1.00 -2.04 6.69
N GLU A 408 1.27 -2.24 5.39
CA GLU A 408 0.38 -1.78 4.33
C GLU A 408 -0.96 -2.52 4.35
N LYS A 409 -2.06 -1.79 4.14
CA LYS A 409 -3.42 -2.36 4.03
C LYS A 409 -3.79 -2.58 2.56
N ILE A 410 -4.26 -3.77 2.24
CA ILE A 410 -4.82 -4.12 0.93
C ILE A 410 -6.29 -4.43 1.11
N SER A 411 -7.17 -3.70 0.42
CA SER A 411 -8.59 -4.07 0.35
C SER A 411 -8.73 -5.37 -0.45
N VAL A 412 -9.48 -6.33 0.10
CA VAL A 412 -9.86 -7.55 -0.61
C VAL A 412 -11.32 -7.51 -1.07
N LYS A 413 -11.94 -6.33 -1.04
CA LYS A 413 -13.30 -6.12 -1.52
C LYS A 413 -13.36 -6.28 -3.04
N VAL A 414 -14.42 -6.92 -3.50
CA VAL A 414 -14.73 -7.13 -4.91
C VAL A 414 -16.07 -6.47 -5.21
N ASP A 415 -16.09 -5.62 -6.22
CA ASP A 415 -17.31 -5.00 -6.71
C ASP A 415 -17.85 -5.80 -7.90
N LEU A 416 -19.07 -6.33 -7.75
CA LEU A 416 -19.73 -7.12 -8.79
C LEU A 416 -20.10 -6.29 -10.02
N ALA A 417 -20.35 -4.98 -9.87
CA ALA A 417 -20.63 -4.12 -11.02
C ALA A 417 -19.38 -4.02 -11.91
N GLN A 418 -18.22 -3.79 -11.29
CA GLN A 418 -16.93 -3.73 -11.96
C GLN A 418 -16.51 -5.06 -12.58
N LEU A 419 -16.79 -6.19 -11.91
CA LEU A 419 -16.51 -7.52 -12.46
C LEU A 419 -17.32 -7.80 -13.74
N LYS A 420 -18.57 -7.32 -13.81
CA LYS A 420 -19.45 -7.48 -14.98
C LYS A 420 -18.99 -6.69 -16.20
N GLU A 421 -18.25 -5.61 -16.00
CA GLU A 421 -17.62 -4.81 -17.08
C GLU A 421 -16.34 -5.47 -17.61
N SER A 422 -15.77 -6.42 -16.87
CA SER A 422 -14.54 -7.07 -17.26
C SER A 422 -14.71 -7.93 -18.51
N VAL A 423 -13.64 -8.04 -19.30
CA VAL A 423 -13.54 -9.03 -20.38
C VAL A 423 -13.61 -10.47 -19.87
N HIS A 424 -13.33 -10.69 -18.58
CA HIS A 424 -13.41 -11.98 -17.90
C HIS A 424 -14.73 -12.19 -17.14
N LYS A 425 -15.78 -11.39 -17.39
CA LYS A 425 -17.07 -11.45 -16.68
C LYS A 425 -17.75 -12.84 -16.65
N ASN A 426 -17.41 -13.71 -17.59
CA ASN A 426 -17.96 -15.06 -17.69
C ASN A 426 -17.15 -16.13 -16.95
N PHE A 427 -16.01 -15.77 -16.33
CA PHE A 427 -15.20 -16.70 -15.56
C PHE A 427 -15.64 -16.74 -14.09
N GLU A 428 -15.70 -17.95 -13.53
CA GLU A 428 -15.81 -18.14 -12.08
C GLU A 428 -14.53 -17.67 -11.38
N CYS A 429 -14.64 -17.19 -10.13
CA CYS A 429 -13.51 -16.63 -9.39
C CYS A 429 -12.30 -17.59 -9.31
N ILE A 430 -12.56 -18.90 -9.23
CA ILE A 430 -11.54 -19.95 -9.12
C ILE A 430 -10.69 -20.14 -10.38
N VAL A 431 -11.12 -19.62 -11.53
CA VAL A 431 -10.31 -19.68 -12.77
C VAL A 431 -9.01 -18.90 -12.58
N CYS A 432 -9.11 -17.72 -11.93
CA CYS A 432 -7.98 -16.89 -11.58
C CYS A 432 -7.39 -17.24 -10.19
N HIS A 433 -8.23 -17.74 -9.28
CA HIS A 433 -7.86 -18.09 -7.90
C HIS A 433 -7.86 -19.61 -7.67
N LYS A 434 -7.04 -20.34 -8.42
CA LYS A 434 -7.05 -21.82 -8.47
C LYS A 434 -6.76 -22.50 -7.12
N ASP A 435 -5.99 -21.86 -6.25
CA ASP A 435 -5.67 -22.40 -4.92
C ASP A 435 -6.83 -22.29 -3.92
N PHE A 436 -7.88 -21.53 -4.26
CA PHE A 436 -9.04 -21.32 -3.40
C PHE A 436 -10.15 -22.30 -3.73
N SER A 437 -10.80 -22.79 -2.68
CA SER A 437 -11.99 -23.61 -2.81
C SER A 437 -12.97 -23.31 -1.69
N LYS A 438 -14.12 -23.98 -1.71
CA LYS A 438 -15.05 -23.94 -0.58
C LYS A 438 -14.38 -24.53 0.68
N LYS A 439 -13.47 -25.49 0.57
CA LYS A 439 -12.86 -26.18 1.73
C LYS A 439 -11.54 -25.56 2.19
N ALA A 440 -10.79 -24.96 1.27
CA ALA A 440 -9.47 -24.39 1.54
C ALA A 440 -9.43 -22.91 1.12
N HIS A 441 -8.94 -22.07 2.02
CA HIS A 441 -8.78 -20.64 1.79
C HIS A 441 -7.34 -20.22 2.16
N PRO A 442 -6.35 -20.57 1.32
CA PRO A 442 -4.94 -20.33 1.61
C PRO A 442 -4.64 -18.83 1.73
N SER A 443 -3.63 -18.49 2.54
CA SER A 443 -3.16 -17.12 2.70
C SER A 443 -1.84 -16.92 1.97
N TYR A 444 -1.81 -16.06 0.96
CA TYR A 444 -0.55 -15.68 0.32
C TYR A 444 0.34 -14.84 1.24
N ASN A 445 1.63 -15.13 1.34
CA ASN A 445 2.58 -14.42 2.20
C ASN A 445 3.49 -13.51 1.36
N PHE A 446 3.10 -12.25 1.17
CA PHE A 446 3.89 -11.24 0.48
C PHE A 446 4.34 -10.17 1.48
N LYS A 447 5.57 -9.66 1.32
CA LYS A 447 6.14 -8.65 2.23
C LYS A 447 5.53 -7.26 2.01
N THR A 448 5.41 -6.84 0.74
CA THR A 448 4.94 -5.49 0.36
C THR A 448 3.79 -5.55 -0.65
N ARG A 449 3.06 -4.43 -0.80
CA ARG A 449 2.00 -4.28 -1.81
C ARG A 449 2.55 -4.40 -3.24
N LYS A 450 3.76 -3.90 -3.49
CA LYS A 450 4.43 -4.01 -4.79
C LYS A 450 4.75 -5.47 -5.14
N ASP A 451 5.27 -6.23 -4.19
CA ASP A 451 5.55 -7.67 -4.37
C ASP A 451 4.27 -8.47 -4.61
N TYR A 452 3.20 -8.13 -3.89
CA TYR A 452 1.87 -8.70 -4.09
C TYR A 452 1.37 -8.43 -5.52
N ILE A 453 1.44 -7.19 -5.98
CA ILE A 453 0.94 -6.79 -7.31
C ILE A 453 1.74 -7.45 -8.43
N ILE A 454 3.07 -7.41 -8.38
CA ILE A 454 3.94 -7.92 -9.46
C ILE A 454 3.86 -9.44 -9.56
N ASN A 455 4.06 -10.16 -8.45
CA ASN A 455 4.20 -11.62 -8.51
C ASN A 455 2.86 -12.33 -8.66
N LEU A 456 1.80 -11.83 -8.01
CA LEU A 456 0.47 -12.45 -8.10
C LEU A 456 -0.17 -12.23 -9.47
N SER A 457 -0.08 -11.01 -10.02
CA SER A 457 -0.65 -10.75 -11.35
C SER A 457 0.05 -11.58 -12.42
N LYS A 458 1.37 -11.77 -12.31
CA LYS A 458 2.14 -12.57 -13.24
C LYS A 458 1.75 -14.04 -13.20
N SER A 459 1.65 -14.66 -12.02
CA SER A 459 1.29 -16.08 -11.90
C SER A 459 -0.14 -16.38 -12.35
N ILE A 460 -1.08 -15.47 -12.07
CA ILE A 460 -2.50 -15.63 -12.41
C ILE A 460 -2.78 -15.33 -13.88
N CYS A 461 -2.22 -14.25 -14.43
CA CYS A 461 -2.54 -13.86 -15.80
C CYS A 461 -1.81 -14.74 -16.82
N GLN A 462 -0.55 -15.11 -16.55
CA GLN A 462 0.25 -15.91 -17.48
C GLN A 462 -0.16 -17.38 -17.56
N THR A 463 -1.05 -17.84 -16.67
CA THR A 463 -1.64 -19.18 -16.82
C THR A 463 -2.53 -19.31 -18.05
N CYS A 464 -3.06 -18.19 -18.56
CA CYS A 464 -3.83 -18.14 -19.80
C CYS A 464 -3.19 -17.23 -20.86
N HIS A 465 -2.47 -16.17 -20.47
CA HIS A 465 -1.77 -15.26 -21.38
C HIS A 465 -0.28 -15.59 -21.46
N THR A 466 0.05 -16.55 -22.32
CA THR A 466 1.41 -17.09 -22.41
C THR A 466 2.39 -16.09 -23.02
N ASP A 467 3.68 -16.31 -22.77
CA ASP A 467 4.77 -15.55 -23.40
C ASP A 467 4.67 -15.56 -24.94
N GLU A 468 4.17 -16.64 -25.54
CA GLU A 468 3.96 -16.77 -26.99
C GLU A 468 2.86 -15.83 -27.50
N GLU A 469 1.75 -15.72 -26.76
CA GLU A 469 0.69 -14.76 -27.10
C GLU A 469 1.16 -13.31 -26.97
N LEU A 470 1.93 -13.01 -25.92
CA LEU A 470 2.45 -11.66 -25.68
C LEU A 470 3.48 -11.24 -26.73
N LYS A 471 4.31 -12.16 -27.25
CA LYS A 471 5.32 -11.90 -28.29
C LYS A 471 4.74 -11.40 -29.62
N LYS A 472 3.44 -11.58 -29.87
CA LYS A 472 2.75 -10.98 -31.03
C LYS A 472 2.89 -9.45 -31.06
N ASN A 473 3.06 -8.81 -29.89
CA ASN A 473 3.48 -7.41 -29.78
C ASN A 473 4.77 -7.33 -28.95
N PRO A 474 5.95 -7.13 -29.59
CA PRO A 474 7.24 -7.12 -28.90
C PRO A 474 7.33 -6.10 -27.75
N ALA A 475 6.66 -4.96 -27.86
CA ALA A 475 6.62 -3.96 -26.80
C ALA A 475 5.79 -4.41 -25.60
N HIS A 476 4.62 -5.01 -25.86
CA HIS A 476 3.79 -5.56 -24.79
C HIS A 476 4.52 -6.70 -24.06
N TYR A 477 5.20 -7.59 -24.79
CA TYR A 477 6.02 -8.65 -24.21
C TYR A 477 7.16 -8.10 -23.33
N ALA A 478 7.88 -7.10 -23.81
CA ALA A 478 8.98 -6.49 -23.06
C ALA A 478 8.48 -5.81 -21.76
N ILE A 479 7.34 -5.10 -21.83
CA ILE A 479 6.73 -4.44 -20.67
C ILE A 479 6.23 -5.48 -19.65
N ALA A 480 5.58 -6.56 -20.10
CA ALA A 480 5.06 -7.61 -19.21
C ALA A 480 6.15 -8.34 -18.40
N LYS A 481 7.43 -8.23 -18.78
CA LYS A 481 8.55 -8.77 -17.99
C LYS A 481 8.90 -7.94 -16.77
N THR A 482 8.66 -6.62 -16.83
CA THR A 482 9.14 -5.67 -15.82
C THR A 482 8.01 -4.94 -15.09
N ALA A 483 6.87 -4.73 -15.74
CA ALA A 483 5.69 -4.06 -15.19
C ALA A 483 4.59 -5.07 -14.84
N SER A 484 3.70 -4.69 -13.93
CA SER A 484 2.57 -5.54 -13.56
C SER A 484 1.43 -5.45 -14.59
N CYS A 485 0.82 -6.59 -14.92
CA CYS A 485 -0.34 -6.63 -15.82
C CYS A 485 -1.48 -5.74 -15.30
N ILE A 486 -1.71 -5.71 -13.98
CA ILE A 486 -2.87 -5.04 -13.40
C ILE A 486 -2.72 -3.51 -13.30
N GLU A 487 -1.51 -2.97 -13.44
CA GLU A 487 -1.30 -1.51 -13.51
C GLU A 487 -1.93 -0.94 -14.78
N CYS A 488 -1.93 -1.71 -15.87
CA CYS A 488 -2.52 -1.30 -17.15
C CYS A 488 -3.90 -1.92 -17.39
N HIS A 489 -4.10 -3.17 -16.99
CA HIS A 489 -5.33 -3.91 -17.27
C HIS A 489 -6.35 -3.93 -16.14
N SER A 490 -6.00 -3.46 -14.93
CA SER A 490 -6.77 -3.67 -13.69
C SER A 490 -6.87 -5.15 -13.28
N TYR A 491 -7.41 -5.44 -12.10
CA TYR A 491 -7.35 -6.76 -11.44
C TYR A 491 -8.70 -7.51 -11.39
N HIS A 492 -9.80 -6.82 -11.05
CA HIS A 492 -11.16 -7.40 -11.09
C HIS A 492 -12.07 -6.75 -12.13
N ASN A 493 -11.71 -5.59 -12.66
CA ASN A 493 -12.30 -5.02 -13.87
C ASN A 493 -11.29 -5.12 -14.99
N VAL A 494 -10.87 -6.34 -15.36
CA VAL A 494 -9.84 -6.51 -16.39
C VAL A 494 -10.37 -5.93 -17.70
N LYS A 495 -9.73 -4.85 -18.19
CA LYS A 495 -10.14 -4.14 -19.42
C LYS A 495 -9.27 -4.59 -20.59
N SER A 496 -9.92 -4.77 -21.74
CA SER A 496 -9.18 -4.85 -23.00
C SER A 496 -8.70 -3.45 -23.37
N LEU A 497 -7.39 -3.33 -23.62
CA LEU A 497 -6.80 -2.13 -24.23
C LEU A 497 -6.87 -2.19 -25.76
N LYS A 498 -7.87 -2.87 -26.35
CA LYS A 498 -8.10 -2.86 -27.80
C LYS A 498 -8.34 -1.41 -28.22
N VAL A 499 -7.32 -0.80 -28.83
CA VAL A 499 -7.44 0.54 -29.39
C VAL A 499 -8.40 0.44 -30.59
N PRO A 500 -9.53 1.18 -30.60
CA PRO A 500 -10.44 1.17 -31.73
C PRO A 500 -9.72 1.49 -33.04
N ALA A 501 -10.13 0.86 -34.14
CA ALA A 501 -9.64 1.23 -35.46
C ALA A 501 -9.99 2.71 -35.73
N GLY A 502 -9.03 3.49 -36.23
CA GLY A 502 -9.23 4.93 -36.52
C GLY A 502 -8.84 5.90 -35.40
N VAL A 503 -8.32 5.43 -34.25
CA VAL A 503 -7.76 6.32 -33.22
C VAL A 503 -6.53 7.07 -33.78
N PRO A 504 -6.43 8.41 -33.58
CA PRO A 504 -5.24 9.17 -33.97
C PRO A 504 -3.96 8.59 -33.38
N GLU A 505 -2.90 8.49 -34.18
CA GLU A 505 -1.64 7.85 -33.80
C GLU A 505 -1.06 8.36 -32.47
N ASN A 506 -1.09 9.68 -32.24
CA ASN A 506 -0.59 10.27 -31.00
C ASN A 506 -1.36 9.73 -29.79
N LYS A 507 -2.69 9.63 -29.89
CA LYS A 507 -3.53 9.07 -28.82
C LYS A 507 -3.25 7.59 -28.60
N TYR A 508 -2.92 6.83 -29.66
CA TYR A 508 -2.46 5.45 -29.53
C TYR A 508 -1.17 5.36 -28.71
N CYS A 509 -0.14 6.13 -29.07
CA CYS A 509 1.15 6.14 -28.37
C CYS A 509 0.98 6.56 -26.90
N MET A 510 0.15 7.58 -26.64
CA MET A 510 -0.09 8.13 -25.31
C MET A 510 -0.83 7.17 -24.37
N ASN A 511 -1.54 6.15 -24.87
CA ASN A 511 -2.16 5.13 -24.00
C ASN A 511 -1.12 4.41 -23.11
N CYS A 512 0.10 4.24 -23.61
CA CYS A 512 1.21 3.67 -22.85
C CYS A 512 2.15 4.78 -22.34
N HIS A 513 2.52 5.72 -23.19
CA HIS A 513 3.54 6.72 -22.87
C HIS A 513 3.06 7.83 -21.91
N ALA A 514 1.76 7.98 -21.64
CA ALA A 514 1.29 8.84 -20.54
C ALA A 514 1.56 8.24 -19.16
N LEU A 515 1.80 6.92 -19.08
CA LEU A 515 2.08 6.21 -17.85
C LEU A 515 3.55 6.36 -17.44
N SER A 516 3.85 6.11 -16.16
CA SER A 516 5.21 6.18 -15.60
C SER A 516 6.07 4.96 -16.01
N LEU A 517 6.28 4.80 -17.31
CA LEU A 517 7.14 3.76 -17.88
C LEU A 517 8.61 4.19 -17.85
N THR A 518 9.50 3.22 -17.66
CA THR A 518 10.95 3.44 -17.62
C THR A 518 11.69 2.43 -18.49
N LYS A 519 12.80 2.86 -19.09
CA LYS A 519 13.73 2.03 -19.84
C LYS A 519 15.08 2.02 -19.14
N LYS A 520 15.56 0.82 -18.79
CA LYS A 520 16.94 0.61 -18.32
C LYS A 520 17.89 0.52 -19.52
N MET A 521 19.00 1.25 -19.46
CA MET A 521 20.09 1.26 -20.43
C MET A 521 21.11 0.15 -20.12
N GLU A 522 22.01 -0.15 -21.06
CA GLU A 522 23.02 -1.21 -20.88
C GLU A 522 23.97 -0.93 -19.71
N ASN A 523 24.34 0.34 -19.50
CA ASN A 523 25.14 0.78 -18.35
C ASN A 523 24.36 0.84 -17.02
N GLY A 524 23.08 0.47 -17.01
CA GLY A 524 22.22 0.46 -15.83
C GLY A 524 21.44 1.74 -15.55
N GLU A 525 21.69 2.84 -16.27
CA GLU A 525 20.91 4.08 -16.15
C GLU A 525 19.43 3.84 -16.47
N ILE A 526 18.54 4.59 -15.83
CA ILE A 526 17.10 4.46 -16.01
C ILE A 526 16.55 5.75 -16.62
N LEU A 527 16.01 5.66 -17.84
CA LEU A 527 15.33 6.75 -18.52
C LEU A 527 13.82 6.60 -18.34
N SER A 528 13.14 7.65 -17.89
CA SER A 528 11.68 7.70 -18.00
C SER A 528 11.28 7.90 -19.46
N VAL A 529 10.38 7.06 -19.96
CA VAL A 529 9.77 7.21 -21.30
C VAL A 529 8.36 7.80 -21.22
N LYS A 530 8.01 8.36 -20.07
CA LYS A 530 6.76 9.06 -19.86
C LYS A 530 6.76 10.35 -20.67
N VAL A 531 5.64 10.62 -21.32
CA VAL A 531 5.36 11.84 -22.06
C VAL A 531 4.18 12.53 -21.38
N ASP A 532 4.34 13.81 -21.10
CA ASP A 532 3.25 14.65 -20.62
C ASP A 532 2.56 15.29 -21.82
N GLU A 533 1.26 15.02 -21.97
CA GLU A 533 0.45 15.59 -23.04
C GLU A 533 0.47 17.13 -23.02
N LYS A 534 0.51 17.75 -21.84
CA LYS A 534 0.59 19.22 -21.71
C LYS A 534 1.88 19.77 -22.31
N GLN A 535 2.99 19.04 -22.19
CA GLN A 535 4.28 19.44 -22.76
C GLN A 535 4.25 19.41 -24.28
N ILE A 536 3.65 18.37 -24.87
CA ILE A 536 3.48 18.26 -26.33
C ILE A 536 2.59 19.38 -26.85
N LEU A 537 1.47 19.67 -26.17
CA LEU A 537 0.55 20.74 -26.58
C LEU A 537 1.17 22.13 -26.51
N ALA A 538 2.14 22.35 -25.61
CA ALA A 538 2.92 23.58 -25.52
C ALA A 538 4.08 23.65 -26.53
N SER A 539 4.40 22.54 -27.20
CA SER A 539 5.49 22.46 -28.16
C SER A 539 5.17 23.16 -29.48
N ALA A 540 6.20 23.67 -30.13
CA ALA A 540 6.17 24.12 -31.52
C ALA A 540 5.76 23.00 -32.49
N HIS A 541 5.89 21.74 -32.07
CA HIS A 541 5.60 20.54 -32.84
C HIS A 541 4.28 19.85 -32.44
N LYS A 542 3.38 20.53 -31.72
CA LYS A 542 2.11 19.96 -31.23
C LYS A 542 1.25 19.28 -32.31
N ASP A 543 1.35 19.76 -33.56
CA ASP A 543 0.55 19.28 -34.69
C ASP A 543 1.21 18.10 -35.43
N LEU A 544 2.44 17.71 -35.04
CA LEU A 544 3.13 16.56 -35.61
C LEU A 544 2.65 15.24 -34.99
N LYS A 545 2.65 14.19 -35.81
CA LYS A 545 2.48 12.81 -35.35
C LYS A 545 3.75 12.33 -34.66
N CYS A 546 3.61 11.46 -33.66
CA CYS A 546 4.75 10.85 -32.96
C CYS A 546 5.73 10.20 -33.93
N SER A 547 5.27 9.47 -34.95
CA SER A 547 6.09 8.81 -35.98
C SER A 547 6.90 9.76 -36.86
N GLN A 548 6.51 11.03 -36.98
CA GLN A 548 7.26 12.03 -37.76
C GLN A 548 8.58 12.40 -37.07
N CYS A 549 8.62 12.31 -35.74
CA CYS A 549 9.87 12.45 -34.97
C CYS A 549 10.48 11.06 -34.68
N HIS A 550 9.66 10.12 -34.20
CA HIS A 550 10.06 8.75 -33.90
C HIS A 550 10.01 7.86 -35.14
N ILE A 551 10.98 8.07 -36.04
CA ILE A 551 11.07 7.30 -37.29
C ILE A 551 11.19 5.80 -37.01
N GLY A 552 10.33 5.01 -37.68
CA GLY A 552 10.24 3.55 -37.52
C GLY A 552 9.23 3.09 -36.46
N PHE A 553 8.54 4.01 -35.79
CA PHE A 553 7.44 3.72 -34.87
C PHE A 553 6.09 4.03 -35.53
N SER A 554 5.06 3.23 -35.24
CA SER A 554 3.69 3.44 -35.70
C SER A 554 2.70 2.67 -34.80
N THR A 555 1.41 2.73 -35.12
CA THR A 555 0.40 1.91 -34.43
C THR A 555 0.56 0.41 -34.65
N LYS A 556 1.35 -0.01 -35.66
CA LYS A 556 1.59 -1.42 -36.01
C LYS A 556 3.01 -1.90 -35.71
N ALA A 557 3.97 -0.99 -35.62
CA ALA A 557 5.38 -1.30 -35.44
C ALA A 557 5.96 -0.51 -34.27
N HIS A 558 6.51 -1.20 -33.29
CA HIS A 558 7.17 -0.59 -32.14
C HIS A 558 8.49 -1.33 -31.85
N PRO A 559 9.57 -1.07 -32.62
CA PRO A 559 10.83 -1.77 -32.47
C PRO A 559 11.47 -1.50 -31.10
N ILE A 560 12.05 -2.54 -30.50
CA ILE A 560 12.78 -2.42 -29.24
C ILE A 560 14.26 -2.14 -29.55
N ARG A 561 14.68 -0.90 -29.31
CA ARG A 561 16.07 -0.45 -29.47
C ARG A 561 16.84 -0.56 -28.15
N SER A 562 18.13 -0.83 -28.21
CA SER A 562 19.05 -0.77 -27.06
C SER A 562 20.02 0.41 -27.20
N PHE A 563 20.42 1.01 -26.09
CA PHE A 563 21.34 2.14 -26.02
C PHE A 563 22.33 1.91 -24.88
N LYS A 564 23.58 2.32 -25.10
CA LYS A 564 24.66 2.13 -24.11
C LYS A 564 24.41 2.93 -22.83
N SER A 565 23.91 4.16 -22.98
CA SER A 565 23.66 5.14 -21.92
C SER A 565 22.60 6.16 -22.34
N ILE A 566 22.16 7.01 -21.40
CA ILE A 566 21.29 8.16 -21.70
C ILE A 566 21.98 9.14 -22.66
N ALA A 567 23.30 9.32 -22.55
CA ALA A 567 24.07 10.17 -23.46
C ALA A 567 24.07 9.61 -24.90
N ASP A 568 24.24 8.30 -25.08
CA ASP A 568 24.15 7.63 -26.39
C ASP A 568 22.74 7.81 -27.00
N TYR A 569 21.70 7.67 -26.18
CA TYR A 569 20.32 7.94 -26.61
C TYR A 569 20.12 9.39 -27.09
N ARG A 570 20.62 10.39 -26.35
CA ARG A 570 20.50 11.81 -26.71
C ARG A 570 21.22 12.15 -28.01
N SER A 571 22.43 11.62 -28.18
CA SER A 571 23.23 11.81 -29.39
C SER A 571 22.45 11.37 -30.64
N LYS A 572 21.88 10.14 -30.60
CA LYS A 572 21.05 9.62 -31.69
C LYS A 572 19.73 10.38 -31.85
N ALA A 573 19.16 10.87 -30.76
CA ALA A 573 17.92 11.65 -30.81
C ALA A 573 18.10 13.01 -31.50
N GLN A 574 19.29 13.61 -31.43
CA GLN A 574 19.61 14.85 -32.13
C GLN A 574 19.50 14.72 -33.65
N GLU A 575 19.85 13.56 -34.22
CA GLU A 575 19.76 13.30 -35.67
C GLU A 575 18.32 13.45 -36.19
N MET A 576 17.31 13.20 -35.34
CA MET A 576 15.90 13.36 -35.71
C MET A 576 15.55 14.82 -36.02
N CYS A 577 16.14 15.77 -35.28
CA CYS A 577 15.96 17.20 -35.51
C CYS A 577 16.58 17.61 -36.85
N ALA A 578 17.74 17.05 -37.20
CA ALA A 578 18.48 17.39 -38.43
C ALA A 578 17.72 17.00 -39.71
N ASN A 579 16.76 16.06 -39.64
CA ASN A 579 15.93 15.69 -40.78
C ASN A 579 15.09 16.87 -41.31
N CYS A 580 14.68 17.79 -40.42
CA CYS A 580 13.92 19.00 -40.78
C CYS A 580 14.73 20.30 -40.59
N HIS A 581 15.57 20.39 -39.56
CA HIS A 581 16.37 21.57 -39.19
C HIS A 581 17.82 21.48 -39.70
N LYS A 582 17.98 21.22 -41.01
CA LYS A 582 19.29 20.99 -41.63
C LYS A 582 20.25 22.16 -41.46
N LYS A 583 19.76 23.39 -41.66
CA LYS A 583 20.58 24.60 -41.58
C LYS A 583 21.09 24.83 -40.15
N GLU A 584 20.19 24.82 -39.18
CA GLU A 584 20.52 25.04 -37.77
C GLU A 584 21.42 23.93 -37.23
N SER A 585 21.20 22.68 -37.65
CA SER A 585 22.08 21.56 -37.30
C SER A 585 23.48 21.74 -37.88
N LEU A 586 23.61 22.22 -39.12
CA LEU A 586 24.92 22.48 -39.73
C LEU A 586 25.65 23.62 -39.01
N GLU A 587 24.95 24.71 -38.69
CA GLU A 587 25.51 25.82 -37.92
C GLU A 587 25.96 25.37 -36.52
N TYR A 588 25.14 24.57 -35.82
CA TYR A 588 25.46 24.02 -34.52
C TYR A 588 26.67 23.08 -34.58
N ASN A 589 26.74 22.18 -35.57
CA ASN A 589 27.85 21.25 -35.71
C ASN A 589 29.20 21.97 -35.89
N ASN A 590 29.20 23.19 -36.43
CA ASN A 590 30.39 24.03 -36.58
C ASN A 590 30.65 24.96 -35.38
N SER A 591 29.84 24.88 -34.32
CA SER A 591 29.96 25.71 -33.13
C SER A 591 30.98 25.16 -32.12
N THR A 592 31.45 26.03 -31.22
CA THR A 592 32.33 25.61 -30.12
C THR A 592 31.68 24.59 -29.19
N HIS A 593 30.36 24.65 -29.00
CA HIS A 593 29.63 23.69 -28.17
C HIS A 593 29.64 22.27 -28.75
N ALA A 594 29.40 22.13 -30.06
CA ALA A 594 29.46 20.83 -30.71
C ALA A 594 30.88 20.25 -30.69
N MET A 595 31.89 21.07 -30.96
CA MET A 595 33.29 20.66 -30.89
C MET A 595 33.69 20.21 -29.47
N ALA A 596 33.18 20.87 -28.43
CA ALA A 596 33.41 20.48 -27.04
C ALA A 596 32.82 19.08 -26.74
N ILE A 597 31.62 18.78 -27.25
CA ILE A 597 31.02 17.44 -27.13
C ILE A 597 31.89 16.38 -27.83
N LEU A 598 32.40 16.67 -29.04
CA LEU A 598 33.28 15.77 -29.78
C LEU A 598 34.59 15.48 -29.05
N LYS A 599 35.11 16.46 -28.29
CA LYS A 599 36.27 16.28 -27.39
C LYS A 599 35.93 15.59 -26.06
N GLY A 600 34.69 15.15 -25.87
CA GLY A 600 34.26 14.38 -24.69
C GLY A 600 33.74 15.22 -23.53
N ASN A 601 33.55 16.54 -23.70
CA ASN A 601 32.91 17.36 -22.67
C ASN A 601 31.40 17.08 -22.60
N LYS A 602 31.01 16.26 -21.62
CA LYS A 602 29.61 15.87 -21.40
C LYS A 602 28.72 17.02 -20.90
N GLU A 603 29.30 18.09 -20.36
CA GLU A 603 28.57 19.26 -19.86
C GLU A 603 28.16 20.21 -20.99
N ALA A 604 28.86 20.18 -22.12
CA ALA A 604 28.54 21.00 -23.27
C ALA A 604 27.08 20.80 -23.75
N PRO A 605 26.39 21.88 -24.17
CA PRO A 605 24.96 21.85 -24.46
C PRO A 605 24.66 21.26 -25.85
N ASP A 606 23.94 20.14 -25.91
CA ASP A 606 23.36 19.58 -27.14
C ASP A 606 22.03 20.27 -27.53
N CYS A 607 21.47 19.93 -28.70
CA CYS A 607 20.19 20.49 -29.15
C CYS A 607 19.07 20.29 -28.12
N LEU A 608 19.04 19.14 -27.43
CA LEU A 608 18.01 18.75 -26.48
C LEU A 608 18.20 19.42 -25.11
N LYS A 609 19.43 19.79 -24.71
CA LYS A 609 19.71 20.59 -23.50
C LYS A 609 19.21 22.03 -23.69
N CYS A 610 19.34 22.56 -24.90
CA CYS A 610 18.85 23.89 -25.25
C CYS A 610 17.32 23.92 -25.43
N HIS A 611 16.78 23.03 -26.28
CA HIS A 611 15.37 23.06 -26.72
C HIS A 611 14.42 22.12 -25.97
N GLY A 612 14.92 21.10 -25.28
CA GLY A 612 14.10 20.04 -24.67
C GLY A 612 13.78 18.88 -25.62
N TYR A 613 12.91 17.97 -25.19
CA TYR A 613 12.50 16.78 -25.97
C TYR A 613 11.11 16.96 -26.58
N HIS A 614 10.08 16.87 -25.74
CA HIS A 614 8.67 16.96 -26.13
C HIS A 614 8.06 18.34 -25.89
N ASN A 615 8.81 19.24 -25.25
CA ASN A 615 8.43 20.60 -24.88
C ASN A 615 9.20 21.66 -25.69
N VAL A 616 9.53 21.35 -26.95
CA VAL A 616 10.35 22.23 -27.81
C VAL A 616 9.61 23.53 -28.08
N ALA A 617 10.10 24.65 -27.51
CA ALA A 617 9.49 25.96 -27.69
C ALA A 617 10.14 26.74 -28.85
N LYS A 618 9.38 27.64 -29.48
CA LYS A 618 9.96 28.64 -30.41
C LYS A 618 10.69 29.70 -29.59
N ILE A 619 12.02 29.59 -29.50
CA ILE A 619 12.85 30.51 -28.68
C ILE A 619 12.94 31.90 -29.32
N THR A 620 13.09 32.01 -30.64
CA THR A 620 13.33 33.29 -31.36
C THR A 620 12.39 34.44 -30.97
N PRO A 621 11.04 34.28 -30.94
CA PRO A 621 10.15 35.37 -30.57
C PRO A 621 10.15 35.70 -29.06
N ASN A 622 10.68 34.83 -28.21
CA ASN A 622 10.64 34.98 -26.76
C ASN A 622 11.98 35.52 -26.22
N LEU A 623 11.98 36.80 -25.86
CA LEU A 623 13.16 37.49 -25.35
C LEU A 623 13.71 36.85 -24.06
N ALA A 624 12.86 36.41 -23.15
CA ALA A 624 13.28 35.76 -21.91
C ALA A 624 13.97 34.41 -22.19
N LEU A 625 13.38 33.56 -23.02
CA LEU A 625 13.97 32.27 -23.39
C LEU A 625 15.32 32.41 -24.12
N ARG A 626 15.46 33.43 -24.99
CA ARG A 626 16.74 33.72 -25.66
C ARG A 626 17.86 34.06 -24.68
N TYR A 627 17.53 34.71 -23.56
CA TYR A 627 18.48 35.04 -22.50
C TYR A 627 18.73 33.86 -21.55
N GLU A 628 17.66 33.26 -21.02
CA GLU A 628 17.70 32.16 -20.05
C GLU A 628 18.43 30.92 -20.57
N THR A 629 18.38 30.67 -21.88
CA THR A 629 19.03 29.49 -22.49
C THR A 629 20.55 29.49 -22.31
N CYS A 630 21.19 30.66 -22.39
CA CYS A 630 22.64 30.78 -22.26
C CYS A 630 23.08 30.75 -20.79
N ILE A 631 22.39 31.50 -19.93
CA ILE A 631 22.81 31.70 -18.53
C ILE A 631 22.59 30.47 -17.65
N ARG A 632 21.85 29.46 -18.13
CA ARG A 632 21.79 28.12 -17.50
C ARG A 632 23.18 27.49 -17.31
N CYS A 633 24.15 27.83 -18.16
CA CYS A 633 25.54 27.39 -18.04
C CYS A 633 26.54 28.56 -17.86
N HIS A 634 26.20 29.78 -18.32
CA HIS A 634 27.07 30.96 -18.31
C HIS A 634 26.74 31.95 -17.19
N GLU A 635 26.75 31.49 -15.94
CA GLU A 635 26.37 32.32 -14.77
C GLU A 635 27.37 33.46 -14.49
N LYS A 636 28.66 33.27 -14.82
CA LYS A 636 29.69 34.29 -14.59
C LYS A 636 29.49 35.48 -15.53
N GLU A 637 29.34 35.19 -16.82
CA GLU A 637 29.09 36.20 -17.84
C GLU A 637 27.74 36.90 -17.62
N ASP A 638 26.75 36.19 -17.07
CA ASP A 638 25.46 36.76 -16.66
C ASP A 638 25.61 37.89 -15.62
N LYS A 639 26.47 37.70 -14.61
CA LYS A 639 26.71 38.72 -13.57
C LYS A 639 27.24 40.01 -14.18
N SER A 640 28.19 39.91 -15.11
CA SER A 640 28.74 41.06 -15.81
C SER A 640 27.74 41.68 -16.79
N PHE A 641 26.97 40.87 -17.53
CA PHE A 641 25.95 41.37 -18.45
C PHE A 641 24.88 42.18 -17.72
N LYS A 642 24.52 41.83 -16.48
CA LYS A 642 23.55 42.56 -15.65
C LYS A 642 23.94 44.00 -15.34
N GLU A 643 25.23 44.32 -15.39
CA GLU A 643 25.74 45.68 -15.21
C GLU A 643 25.64 46.53 -16.50
N SER A 644 25.29 45.91 -17.63
CA SER A 644 25.26 46.59 -18.93
C SER A 644 23.98 47.41 -19.17
N ILE A 645 24.10 48.42 -20.03
CA ILE A 645 22.96 49.18 -20.54
C ILE A 645 21.98 48.31 -21.34
N HIS A 646 22.46 47.22 -21.92
CA HIS A 646 21.66 46.24 -22.66
C HIS A 646 20.78 45.42 -21.72
N TYR A 647 21.30 45.00 -20.56
CA TYR A 647 20.48 44.36 -19.55
C TYR A 647 19.43 45.30 -18.96
N LYS A 648 19.78 46.58 -18.77
CA LYS A 648 18.79 47.60 -18.39
C LYS A 648 17.64 47.68 -19.41
N ALA A 649 17.95 47.67 -20.71
CA ALA A 649 16.93 47.63 -21.77
C ALA A 649 16.09 46.34 -21.72
N TYR A 650 16.70 45.19 -21.41
CA TYR A 650 15.99 43.91 -21.21
C TYR A 650 15.05 43.96 -20.01
N LYS A 651 15.50 44.50 -18.86
CA LYS A 651 14.67 44.70 -17.65
C LYS A 651 13.50 45.63 -17.88
N GLU A 652 13.69 46.68 -18.69
CA GLU A 652 12.63 47.59 -19.11
C GLU A 652 11.67 46.99 -20.17
N VAL A 653 11.84 45.69 -20.51
CA VAL A 653 11.01 44.94 -21.46
C VAL A 653 10.95 45.61 -22.84
N LYS A 654 12.06 46.23 -23.26
CA LYS A 654 12.15 46.79 -24.62
C LYS A 654 12.15 45.64 -25.62
N LYS A 655 11.23 45.72 -26.60
CA LYS A 655 11.00 44.67 -27.62
C LYS A 655 12.28 44.18 -28.31
N ASP A 656 13.19 45.11 -28.58
CA ASP A 656 14.45 44.85 -29.30
C ASP A 656 15.69 44.88 -28.40
N ALA A 657 15.51 44.65 -27.08
CA ALA A 657 16.65 44.57 -26.16
C ALA A 657 17.60 43.43 -26.58
N PRO A 658 18.90 43.71 -26.76
CA PRO A 658 19.86 42.68 -27.10
C PRO A 658 20.16 41.80 -25.89
N VAL A 659 20.34 40.50 -26.13
CA VAL A 659 20.69 39.48 -25.13
C VAL A 659 21.90 38.69 -25.63
N CYS A 660 22.38 37.70 -24.88
CA CYS A 660 23.59 36.92 -25.20
C CYS A 660 23.59 36.42 -26.66
N SER A 661 22.49 35.81 -27.10
CA SER A 661 22.36 35.28 -28.46
C SER A 661 22.35 36.36 -29.56
N SER A 662 22.06 37.62 -29.22
CA SER A 662 22.12 38.74 -30.17
C SER A 662 23.56 39.09 -30.54
N CYS A 663 24.53 38.87 -29.64
CA CYS A 663 25.95 39.17 -29.87
C CYS A 663 26.77 37.91 -30.20
N HIS A 664 26.41 36.74 -29.66
CA HIS A 664 27.18 35.49 -29.83
C HIS A 664 26.55 34.50 -30.82
N ASN A 665 25.39 34.82 -31.40
CA ASN A 665 24.51 33.88 -32.10
C ASN A 665 23.98 32.77 -31.17
N ALA A 666 23.04 31.95 -31.68
CA ALA A 666 22.45 30.84 -30.91
C ALA A 666 22.97 29.47 -31.37
N HIS A 667 22.95 29.20 -32.68
CA HIS A 667 23.44 27.95 -33.25
C HIS A 667 24.89 28.05 -33.74
N LYS A 668 25.31 29.21 -34.27
CA LYS A 668 26.69 29.47 -34.73
C LYS A 668 27.56 30.15 -33.66
N VAL A 669 27.64 29.56 -32.46
CA VAL A 669 28.45 30.11 -31.36
C VAL A 669 29.93 29.81 -31.60
N LEU A 670 30.75 30.87 -31.72
CA LEU A 670 32.18 30.78 -31.98
C LEU A 670 33.00 31.38 -30.82
N PRO A 671 34.26 30.94 -30.61
CA PRO A 671 35.19 31.58 -29.69
C PRO A 671 35.45 33.05 -30.05
N THR A 672 35.63 33.92 -29.05
CA THR A 672 35.71 35.38 -29.24
C THR A 672 36.93 35.87 -30.03
N ASN A 673 37.98 35.06 -30.13
CA ASN A 673 39.17 35.38 -30.92
C ASN A 673 38.95 35.19 -32.44
N ILE A 674 37.95 34.39 -32.83
CA ILE A 674 37.56 34.20 -34.24
C ILE A 674 36.20 34.80 -34.57
N ALA A 675 35.34 35.04 -33.57
CA ALA A 675 34.01 35.57 -33.77
C ALA A 675 34.03 37.05 -34.20
N GLU A 676 33.26 37.40 -35.22
CA GLU A 676 33.11 38.78 -35.69
C GLU A 676 32.02 39.54 -34.90
N ILE A 677 32.22 39.72 -33.59
CA ILE A 677 31.22 40.29 -32.68
C ILE A 677 30.73 41.69 -33.12
N ASN A 678 31.62 42.53 -33.68
CA ASN A 678 31.25 43.85 -34.22
C ASN A 678 30.09 43.78 -35.22
N ASN A 679 30.07 42.76 -36.09
CA ASN A 679 29.02 42.60 -37.08
C ASN A 679 27.65 42.43 -36.43
N ASN A 680 27.60 41.75 -35.28
CA ASN A 680 26.38 41.55 -34.51
C ASN A 680 25.92 42.84 -33.81
N CYS A 681 26.85 43.70 -33.37
CA CYS A 681 26.50 45.04 -32.90
C CYS A 681 25.85 45.88 -34.02
N ILE A 682 26.39 45.81 -35.23
CA ILE A 682 25.92 46.59 -36.38
C ILE A 682 24.47 46.22 -36.74
N VAL A 683 24.07 44.95 -36.60
CA VAL A 683 22.68 44.50 -36.88
C VAL A 683 21.65 45.38 -36.17
N CYS A 684 21.87 45.69 -34.89
CA CYS A 684 20.94 46.52 -34.11
C CYS A 684 21.24 48.02 -34.19
N HIS A 685 22.51 48.42 -34.38
CA HIS A 685 22.92 49.83 -34.36
C HIS A 685 22.95 50.50 -35.76
N ASN A 686 22.47 49.84 -36.83
CA ASN A 686 22.79 50.14 -38.23
C ASN A 686 22.45 51.56 -38.74
N LYS A 687 21.40 52.22 -38.22
CA LYS A 687 20.70 53.25 -39.00
C LYS A 687 21.48 54.52 -39.30
N ASN A 688 22.62 54.78 -38.65
CA ASN A 688 23.57 55.85 -38.98
C ASN A 688 24.91 55.64 -38.26
N LEU A 689 25.32 54.39 -38.02
CA LEU A 689 26.42 54.09 -37.11
C LEU A 689 27.71 54.85 -37.46
N LYS A 690 28.13 54.78 -38.73
CA LYS A 690 29.33 55.47 -39.24
C LYS A 690 29.20 56.99 -39.12
N LYS A 691 28.09 57.56 -39.57
CA LYS A 691 27.79 59.00 -39.47
C LYS A 691 27.82 59.53 -38.04
N VAL A 692 27.28 58.77 -37.09
CA VAL A 692 27.26 59.16 -35.67
C VAL A 692 28.67 59.12 -35.09
N HIS A 693 29.47 58.10 -35.43
CA HIS A 693 30.85 57.98 -34.96
C HIS A 693 31.76 59.03 -35.60
N ASN A 694 31.60 59.33 -36.89
CA ASN A 694 32.42 60.31 -37.61
C ASN A 694 32.34 61.74 -37.03
N LYS A 695 31.30 62.05 -36.23
CA LYS A 695 31.20 63.34 -35.52
C LYS A 695 32.35 63.58 -34.53
N TRP A 696 32.92 62.52 -33.96
CA TRP A 696 34.00 62.60 -32.97
C TRP A 696 35.20 61.71 -33.32
N LEU A 697 34.97 60.61 -34.04
CA LEU A 697 35.98 59.70 -34.54
C LEU A 697 36.34 60.06 -35.99
N TYR A 698 37.28 60.99 -36.13
CA TYR A 698 37.81 61.45 -37.41
C TYR A 698 39.30 61.76 -37.26
N ASN A 699 40.02 61.92 -38.37
CA ASN A 699 41.43 62.31 -38.35
C ASN A 699 41.54 63.82 -38.64
N PRO A 700 41.74 64.69 -37.63
CA PRO A 700 41.77 66.13 -37.86
C PRO A 700 42.82 66.52 -38.93
N PRO A 701 42.50 67.42 -39.88
CA PRO A 701 41.23 68.14 -40.04
C PRO A 701 40.15 67.40 -40.86
N PHE A 702 40.43 66.19 -41.36
CA PHE A 702 39.58 65.45 -42.30
C PHE A 702 38.47 64.63 -41.61
N LYS A 703 37.22 64.87 -42.02
CA LYS A 703 36.03 64.11 -41.60
C LYS A 703 35.57 63.16 -42.69
N LEU A 704 36.27 62.05 -42.84
CA LEU A 704 35.94 60.99 -43.80
C LEU A 704 35.31 59.80 -43.09
N GLU A 705 34.12 59.35 -43.52
CA GLU A 705 33.46 58.17 -42.94
C GLU A 705 34.32 56.89 -43.07
N SER A 706 35.16 56.81 -44.11
CA SER A 706 36.11 55.71 -44.30
C SER A 706 37.12 55.55 -43.15
N PHE A 707 37.40 56.61 -42.39
CA PHE A 707 38.24 56.52 -41.20
C PHE A 707 37.58 55.70 -40.07
N VAL A 708 36.25 55.74 -39.98
CA VAL A 708 35.48 54.94 -39.02
C VAL A 708 35.57 53.46 -39.40
N ASP A 709 35.59 53.13 -40.69
CA ASP A 709 35.71 51.75 -41.17
C ASP A 709 37.06 51.12 -40.80
N VAL A 710 38.15 51.87 -40.93
CA VAL A 710 39.48 51.42 -40.48
C VAL A 710 39.48 51.14 -38.98
N HIS A 711 38.83 52.00 -38.18
CA HIS A 711 38.68 51.77 -36.75
C HIS A 711 37.86 50.52 -36.47
N PHE A 712 36.67 50.37 -37.05
CA PHE A 712 35.81 49.20 -36.81
C PHE A 712 36.42 47.88 -37.27
N GLY A 713 37.37 47.91 -38.21
CA GLY A 713 38.18 46.74 -38.58
C GLY A 713 39.24 46.37 -37.54
N SER A 714 39.82 47.37 -36.86
CA SER A 714 40.96 47.22 -35.94
C SER A 714 40.60 47.20 -34.45
N ILE A 715 39.41 47.64 -34.07
CA ILE A 715 38.94 47.69 -32.67
C ILE A 715 37.59 47.01 -32.53
N TYR A 716 37.43 46.22 -31.47
CA TYR A 716 36.10 45.75 -31.11
C TYR A 716 35.32 46.83 -30.35
N CYS A 717 34.01 46.88 -30.59
CA CYS A 717 33.14 47.93 -30.05
C CYS A 717 33.24 48.03 -28.51
N GLU A 718 33.39 46.90 -27.80
CA GLU A 718 33.53 46.90 -26.34
C GLU A 718 34.76 47.64 -25.85
N ALA A 719 35.84 47.76 -26.63
CA ALA A 719 37.04 48.46 -26.18
C ALA A 719 36.77 49.96 -25.92
N CYS A 720 35.78 50.53 -26.61
CA CYS A 720 35.28 51.89 -26.35
C CYS A 720 34.00 51.91 -25.51
N HIS A 721 33.19 50.86 -25.61
CA HIS A 721 31.85 50.78 -25.02
C HIS A 721 31.77 49.95 -23.74
N ALA A 722 32.88 49.51 -23.15
CA ALA A 722 32.92 48.88 -21.83
C ALA A 722 34.02 49.49 -20.95
N LYS A 723 33.87 49.32 -19.64
CA LYS A 723 34.89 49.66 -18.64
C LYS A 723 35.80 48.46 -18.46
N GLY A 724 37.11 48.64 -18.62
CA GLY A 724 38.09 47.57 -18.44
C GLY A 724 39.45 47.93 -19.01
N GLU A 725 40.46 47.12 -18.69
CA GLU A 725 41.78 47.22 -19.28
C GLU A 725 41.73 46.85 -20.77
N ARG A 726 42.41 47.62 -21.61
CA ARG A 726 42.48 47.36 -23.05
C ARG A 726 43.70 46.54 -23.39
N ALA A 727 43.56 45.66 -24.36
CA ALA A 727 44.65 44.84 -24.85
C ALA A 727 44.64 44.73 -26.37
N ILE A 728 45.80 44.44 -26.95
CA ILE A 728 45.98 44.04 -28.33
C ILE A 728 45.95 42.52 -28.36
N ARG A 729 44.93 41.94 -28.99
CA ARG A 729 44.85 40.52 -29.29
C ARG A 729 45.37 40.29 -30.70
N LEU A 730 46.37 39.43 -30.85
CA LEU A 730 46.83 38.91 -32.13
C LEU A 730 46.31 37.49 -32.33
N VAL A 731 45.95 37.16 -33.57
CA VAL A 731 45.67 35.80 -34.01
C VAL A 731 46.39 35.50 -35.33
N LEU A 732 46.65 34.22 -35.59
CA LEU A 732 47.28 33.78 -36.84
C LEU A 732 46.21 33.58 -37.91
N LYS A 733 46.34 34.27 -39.03
CA LYS A 733 45.37 34.24 -40.13
C LYS A 733 46.04 33.81 -41.43
N SER A 734 45.50 32.75 -42.04
CA SER A 734 45.79 32.34 -43.41
C SER A 734 44.85 33.09 -44.38
N GLU A 735 44.99 32.91 -45.70
CA GLU A 735 44.32 33.72 -46.74
C GLU A 735 42.81 33.97 -46.52
N LYS A 736 42.08 33.07 -45.86
CA LYS A 736 40.66 33.24 -45.51
C LYS A 736 40.30 32.95 -44.04
N ASP A 737 41.05 32.12 -43.33
CA ASP A 737 40.66 31.60 -42.01
C ASP A 737 41.72 31.83 -40.91
N VAL A 738 41.26 31.95 -39.66
CA VAL A 738 42.13 31.98 -38.48
C VAL A 738 42.59 30.55 -38.18
N LEU A 739 43.90 30.37 -38.03
CA LEU A 739 44.49 29.06 -37.78
C LEU A 739 44.18 28.58 -36.35
N ASN A 740 43.80 27.32 -36.22
CA ASN A 740 43.70 26.63 -34.93
C ASN A 740 44.98 25.84 -34.60
N LEU A 741 45.11 25.41 -33.35
CA LEU A 741 46.27 24.69 -32.85
C LEU A 741 46.55 23.40 -33.63
N GLU A 742 45.49 22.65 -33.97
CA GLU A 742 45.60 21.39 -34.71
C GLU A 742 46.10 21.62 -36.16
N GLU A 743 45.69 22.70 -36.81
CA GLU A 743 46.20 23.11 -38.13
C GLU A 743 47.66 23.53 -38.07
N ILE A 744 48.04 24.30 -37.04
CA ILE A 744 49.43 24.72 -36.84
C ILE A 744 50.32 23.49 -36.64
N ALA A 745 49.92 22.55 -35.78
CA ALA A 745 50.61 21.28 -35.56
C ALA A 745 50.79 20.49 -36.88
N LYS A 746 49.74 20.41 -37.70
CA LYS A 746 49.80 19.75 -39.01
C LYS A 746 50.76 20.44 -39.98
N ILE A 747 50.78 21.77 -40.01
CA ILE A 747 51.69 22.55 -40.86
C ILE A 747 53.14 22.40 -40.39
N THR A 748 53.37 22.46 -39.07
CA THR A 748 54.72 22.37 -38.53
C THR A 748 55.28 20.95 -38.55
N GLY A 749 54.41 19.93 -38.63
CA GLY A 749 54.79 18.52 -38.53
C GLY A 749 55.15 18.13 -37.09
N ARG A 750 54.50 18.76 -36.11
CA ARG A 750 54.79 18.66 -34.67
C ARG A 750 53.52 18.27 -33.92
N GLU A 751 53.68 17.74 -32.72
CA GLU A 751 52.55 17.51 -31.83
C GLU A 751 51.97 18.83 -31.29
N THR A 752 50.68 18.84 -30.97
CA THR A 752 50.00 20.04 -30.45
C THR A 752 50.62 20.59 -29.16
N THR A 753 51.19 19.71 -28.33
CA THR A 753 51.88 20.07 -27.09
C THR A 753 53.23 20.76 -27.33
N GLU A 754 53.87 20.50 -28.47
CA GLU A 754 55.16 21.09 -28.85
C GLU A 754 55.02 22.51 -29.41
N ILE A 755 53.83 22.91 -29.88
CA ILE A 755 53.61 24.25 -30.43
C ILE A 755 53.84 25.34 -29.38
N ARG A 756 53.50 25.06 -28.11
CA ARG A 756 53.75 25.96 -27.00
C ARG A 756 55.24 26.24 -26.82
N THR A 757 56.07 25.20 -26.79
CA THR A 757 57.53 25.34 -26.66
C THR A 757 58.19 25.89 -27.92
N MET A 758 57.53 25.82 -29.08
CA MET A 758 57.98 26.51 -30.29
C MET A 758 57.74 28.03 -30.25
N LEU A 759 56.69 28.46 -29.56
CA LEU A 759 56.29 29.87 -29.44
C LEU A 759 57.01 30.59 -28.30
N ASP A 760 57.24 29.88 -27.20
CA ASP A 760 57.93 30.33 -25.99
C ASP A 760 59.00 29.27 -25.70
N TYR A 761 60.18 29.43 -26.30
CA TYR A 761 61.23 28.41 -26.25
C TYR A 761 62.05 28.49 -24.97
N ASN A 762 62.07 29.64 -24.31
CA ASN A 762 62.71 29.81 -23.00
C ASN A 762 61.76 29.51 -21.83
N ASN A 763 60.46 29.32 -22.12
CA ASN A 763 59.42 28.92 -21.19
C ASN A 763 59.28 29.88 -20.00
N ASP A 764 59.43 31.18 -20.25
CA ASP A 764 59.25 32.24 -19.25
C ASP A 764 57.79 32.73 -19.17
N GLY A 765 56.92 32.25 -20.05
CA GLY A 765 55.49 32.57 -20.10
C GLY A 765 55.15 33.83 -20.88
N ILE A 766 56.13 34.53 -21.46
CA ILE A 766 55.96 35.74 -22.25
C ILE A 766 56.64 35.55 -23.60
N ILE A 767 55.87 35.60 -24.68
CA ILE A 767 56.46 35.55 -26.03
C ILE A 767 57.26 36.83 -26.25
N GLN A 768 58.58 36.72 -26.36
CA GLN A 768 59.42 37.87 -26.70
C GLN A 768 59.50 38.08 -28.22
N LYS A 769 60.02 39.23 -28.60
CA LYS A 769 60.16 39.64 -30.00
C LYS A 769 60.80 38.56 -30.88
N ASP A 770 61.95 38.02 -30.49
CA ASP A 770 62.71 37.10 -31.33
C ASP A 770 62.05 35.72 -31.44
N GLU A 771 61.35 35.26 -30.41
CA GLU A 771 60.58 34.01 -30.41
C GLU A 771 59.42 34.09 -31.40
N LEU A 772 58.63 35.17 -31.32
CA LEU A 772 57.51 35.40 -32.23
C LEU A 772 57.98 35.40 -33.68
N TRP A 773 59.07 36.12 -34.00
CA TRP A 773 59.52 36.22 -35.38
C TRP A 773 60.13 34.92 -35.90
N LYS A 774 60.86 34.18 -35.06
CA LYS A 774 61.37 32.85 -35.44
C LYS A 774 60.21 31.89 -35.74
N PHE A 775 59.16 31.92 -34.92
CA PHE A 775 57.96 31.13 -35.14
C PHE A 775 57.22 31.54 -36.43
N MET A 776 57.04 32.84 -36.65
CA MET A 776 56.40 33.36 -37.87
C MET A 776 57.19 33.04 -39.13
N ASP A 777 58.52 33.16 -39.10
CA ASP A 777 59.40 32.83 -40.23
C ASP A 777 59.27 31.34 -40.57
N ASN A 778 59.26 30.45 -39.56
CA ASN A 778 59.03 29.00 -39.76
C ASN A 778 57.68 28.67 -40.40
N LEU A 779 56.60 29.34 -39.98
CA LEU A 779 55.28 29.12 -40.57
C LEU A 779 55.21 29.67 -42.00
N LYS A 780 55.85 30.81 -42.28
CA LYS A 780 55.83 31.46 -43.59
C LYS A 780 56.57 30.71 -44.68
N GLU A 781 57.58 29.92 -44.32
CA GLU A 781 58.23 28.99 -45.24
C GLU A 781 57.25 27.93 -45.77
N LYS A 782 56.19 27.63 -45.02
CA LYS A 782 55.26 26.53 -45.32
C LYS A 782 53.92 27.02 -45.85
N ILE A 783 53.40 28.13 -45.31
CA ILE A 783 52.10 28.69 -45.70
C ILE A 783 52.14 30.22 -45.72
N LYS A 784 51.22 30.82 -46.48
CA LYS A 784 50.98 32.27 -46.37
C LYS A 784 50.16 32.59 -45.12
N VAL A 785 50.86 32.92 -44.04
CA VAL A 785 50.27 33.34 -42.75
C VAL A 785 50.62 34.78 -42.42
N ASN A 786 49.70 35.48 -41.77
CA ASN A 786 49.88 36.83 -41.24
C ASN A 786 49.29 36.91 -39.83
N LEU A 787 49.67 37.95 -39.08
CA LEU A 787 49.07 38.29 -37.80
C LEU A 787 47.92 39.26 -38.03
N MET A 788 46.74 38.93 -37.51
CA MET A 788 45.61 39.84 -37.45
C MET A 788 45.48 40.35 -36.02
N GLY A 789 45.60 41.68 -35.85
CA GLY A 789 45.47 42.34 -34.55
C GLY A 789 44.12 43.00 -34.36
N LYS A 790 43.61 43.00 -33.13
CA LYS A 790 42.46 43.80 -32.71
C LYS A 790 42.65 44.37 -31.32
N VAL A 791 42.19 45.60 -31.10
CA VAL A 791 42.07 46.17 -29.75
C VAL A 791 40.78 45.68 -29.11
N ILE A 792 40.89 45.14 -27.90
CA ILE A 792 39.83 44.47 -27.15
C ILE A 792 39.83 44.94 -25.69
N ILE A 793 38.83 44.50 -24.91
CA ILE A 793 38.94 44.47 -23.44
C ILE A 793 39.66 43.18 -23.03
N ALA A 794 40.69 43.31 -22.19
CA ALA A 794 41.60 42.22 -21.80
C ALA A 794 40.91 41.11 -21.01
N ASN A 795 39.99 41.51 -20.12
CA ASN A 795 39.16 40.60 -19.33
C ASN A 795 37.82 40.37 -20.04
N PRO A 796 37.49 39.12 -20.44
CA PRO A 796 36.22 38.81 -21.08
C PRO A 796 34.98 39.17 -20.25
N ASP A 797 35.05 39.11 -18.92
CA ASP A 797 33.91 39.46 -18.07
C ASP A 797 33.58 40.95 -18.18
N ASP A 798 34.60 41.81 -18.20
CA ASP A 798 34.44 43.26 -18.32
C ASP A 798 33.91 43.67 -19.71
N ALA A 799 34.21 42.89 -20.75
CA ALA A 799 33.66 43.10 -22.09
C ALA A 799 32.12 43.03 -22.13
N HIS A 800 31.47 42.33 -21.19
CA HIS A 800 30.01 42.23 -21.10
C HIS A 800 29.37 43.46 -20.43
N LYS A 801 30.15 44.31 -19.75
CA LYS A 801 29.68 45.50 -19.02
C LYS A 801 29.53 46.71 -19.95
N ILE A 802 28.76 46.54 -21.03
CA ILE A 802 28.57 47.58 -22.05
C ILE A 802 27.88 48.81 -21.44
N VAL A 803 28.50 49.97 -21.58
CA VAL A 803 28.03 51.25 -21.04
C VAL A 803 27.28 52.09 -22.07
N SER A 804 26.64 53.14 -21.60
CA SER A 804 25.91 54.07 -22.46
C SER A 804 26.84 54.89 -23.37
N LYS A 805 26.31 55.47 -24.45
CA LYS A 805 27.05 56.39 -25.35
C LYS A 805 27.68 57.62 -24.65
N LYS A 806 27.22 57.95 -23.45
CA LYS A 806 27.72 59.08 -22.65
C LYS A 806 29.01 58.70 -21.91
N GLU A 807 29.13 57.44 -21.50
CA GLU A 807 30.27 56.90 -20.77
C GLU A 807 31.30 56.22 -21.68
N ALA A 808 30.98 56.04 -22.96
CA ALA A 808 31.89 55.48 -23.95
C ALA A 808 33.14 56.35 -24.11
N VAL A 809 34.30 55.72 -24.27
CA VAL A 809 35.59 56.40 -24.44
C VAL A 809 35.65 57.06 -25.81
N LYS A 810 35.90 58.38 -25.81
CA LYS A 810 36.07 59.22 -27.02
C LYS A 810 37.41 59.92 -27.08
N ASP A 811 38.20 59.83 -26.02
CA ASP A 811 39.54 60.40 -25.99
C ASP A 811 40.51 59.47 -26.73
N CYS A 812 41.05 59.94 -27.85
CA CYS A 812 41.99 59.21 -28.69
C CYS A 812 43.28 58.87 -27.95
N ALA A 813 43.70 59.69 -26.97
CA ALA A 813 44.94 59.50 -26.23
C ALA A 813 44.96 58.19 -25.43
N VAL A 814 43.78 57.69 -25.02
CA VAL A 814 43.63 56.43 -24.26
C VAL A 814 44.25 55.23 -24.98
N CYS A 815 44.25 55.24 -26.32
CA CYS A 815 44.81 54.16 -27.13
C CYS A 815 46.01 54.59 -27.99
N HIS A 816 46.11 55.88 -28.33
CA HIS A 816 47.13 56.37 -29.27
C HIS A 816 48.28 57.14 -28.60
N ALA A 817 48.21 57.44 -27.30
CA ALA A 817 49.35 58.02 -26.60
C ALA A 817 50.54 57.03 -26.57
N PRO A 818 51.79 57.48 -26.72
CA PRO A 818 52.97 56.62 -26.58
C PRO A 818 53.01 55.85 -25.25
N GLU A 819 52.48 56.44 -24.17
CA GLU A 819 52.41 55.87 -22.82
C GLU A 819 51.16 55.03 -22.60
N ALA A 820 50.27 54.89 -23.59
CA ALA A 820 49.05 54.10 -23.46
C ALA A 820 49.39 52.65 -23.05
N ILE A 821 48.79 52.20 -21.94
CA ILE A 821 49.02 50.87 -21.37
C ILE A 821 48.07 49.88 -22.07
N LEU A 822 48.49 49.37 -23.23
CA LEU A 822 47.85 48.24 -23.88
C LEU A 822 48.69 46.98 -23.70
N LYS A 823 48.18 46.02 -22.92
CA LYS A 823 48.78 44.67 -22.87
C LYS A 823 48.66 44.02 -24.24
N ALA A 824 49.60 43.17 -24.62
CA ALA A 824 49.53 42.42 -25.87
C ALA A 824 49.46 40.92 -25.58
N SER A 825 48.71 40.19 -26.40
CA SER A 825 48.66 38.73 -26.31
C SER A 825 48.44 38.09 -27.68
N LEU A 826 49.11 36.97 -27.91
CA LEU A 826 48.83 36.07 -29.03
C LEU A 826 47.82 35.02 -28.56
N GLU A 827 46.73 34.84 -29.29
CA GLU A 827 45.71 33.83 -28.99
C GLU A 827 45.59 32.83 -30.14
N ILE A 828 45.74 31.54 -29.82
CA ILE A 828 45.59 30.44 -30.76
C ILE A 828 44.28 29.72 -30.45
N ASN A 829 43.43 29.60 -31.47
CA ASN A 829 42.15 28.92 -31.30
C ASN A 829 42.35 27.41 -31.06
N LYS A 830 41.58 26.84 -30.14
CA LYS A 830 41.51 25.39 -29.90
C LYS A 830 40.10 24.92 -30.20
N LEU A 831 39.96 23.85 -30.98
CA LEU A 831 38.63 23.33 -31.31
C LEU A 831 37.95 22.81 -30.03
N GLY A 832 36.75 23.31 -29.73
CA GLY A 832 35.94 22.85 -28.58
C GLY A 832 36.46 23.23 -27.19
N GLU A 833 37.49 24.07 -27.13
CA GLU A 833 38.12 24.52 -25.88
C GLU A 833 38.31 26.04 -25.89
N LYS A 834 38.73 26.59 -24.75
CA LYS A 834 39.12 28.00 -24.70
C LYS A 834 40.39 28.21 -25.53
N PRO A 835 40.52 29.33 -26.25
CA PRO A 835 41.76 29.68 -26.93
C PRO A 835 42.95 29.65 -25.98
N GLU A 836 44.09 29.20 -26.48
CA GLU A 836 45.34 29.31 -25.75
C GLU A 836 45.87 30.73 -25.87
N LYS A 837 46.08 31.38 -24.73
CA LYS A 837 46.53 32.77 -24.64
C LYS A 837 47.97 32.81 -24.17
N PHE A 838 48.78 33.57 -24.89
CA PHE A 838 50.17 33.84 -24.57
C PHE A 838 50.34 35.34 -24.38
N GLU A 839 50.98 35.75 -23.29
CA GLU A 839 51.36 37.15 -23.13
C GLU A 839 52.46 37.49 -24.13
N LEU A 840 52.43 38.71 -24.67
CA LEU A 840 53.38 39.16 -25.68
C LEU A 840 54.11 40.40 -25.18
N GLU A 841 55.43 40.39 -25.31
CA GLU A 841 56.26 41.55 -25.02
C GLU A 841 55.93 42.72 -25.96
N ARG A 842 55.86 43.94 -25.40
CA ARG A 842 55.53 45.15 -26.16
C ARG A 842 56.52 45.45 -27.29
N GLU A 843 57.80 45.10 -27.13
CA GLU A 843 58.83 45.31 -28.16
C GLU A 843 58.61 44.44 -29.42
N ALA A 844 57.91 43.31 -29.29
CA ALA A 844 57.51 42.50 -30.44
C ALA A 844 56.65 43.32 -31.42
N LEU A 845 55.83 44.25 -30.92
CA LEU A 845 54.95 45.08 -31.75
C LEU A 845 55.66 46.27 -32.43
N LYS A 846 56.89 46.62 -32.01
CA LYS A 846 57.67 47.75 -32.57
C LYS A 846 58.66 47.34 -33.66
N SER A 847 58.79 46.03 -33.92
CA SER A 847 59.73 45.49 -34.89
C SER A 847 59.35 45.82 -36.33
N PHE A 848 60.30 46.20 -37.20
CA PHE A 848 60.02 46.40 -38.63
C PHE A 848 59.48 45.13 -39.32
N LYS A 849 59.81 43.94 -38.79
CA LYS A 849 59.29 42.64 -39.25
C LYS A 849 57.77 42.54 -39.12
N ILE A 850 57.12 43.41 -38.33
CA ILE A 850 55.66 43.41 -38.19
C ILE A 850 54.92 43.94 -39.43
N ILE A 851 55.52 44.88 -40.17
CA ILE A 851 54.87 45.56 -41.32
C ILE A 851 54.44 44.55 -42.41
N PRO A 852 55.30 43.64 -42.91
CA PRO A 852 54.87 42.64 -43.89
C PRO A 852 54.00 41.52 -43.29
N ASN A 853 53.87 41.46 -41.96
CA ASN A 853 53.12 40.45 -41.22
C ASN A 853 51.73 40.93 -40.77
N ILE A 854 51.46 42.24 -40.77
CA ILE A 854 50.20 42.84 -40.34
C ILE A 854 49.70 43.79 -41.43
N LYS A 855 48.77 43.33 -42.26
CA LYS A 855 48.21 44.13 -43.36
C LYS A 855 47.09 45.08 -42.95
N GLU A 856 46.41 44.79 -41.84
CA GLU A 856 45.10 45.38 -41.50
C GLU A 856 45.07 46.08 -40.14
N PHE A 857 46.19 46.16 -39.42
CA PHE A 857 46.23 46.65 -38.05
C PHE A 857 47.48 47.53 -37.79
N TYR A 858 47.27 48.83 -37.60
CA TYR A 858 48.32 49.78 -37.22
C TYR A 858 47.78 50.72 -36.13
N VAL A 859 48.33 50.64 -34.92
CA VAL A 859 47.95 51.52 -33.81
C VAL A 859 49.02 52.60 -33.66
N LEU A 860 48.72 53.79 -34.19
CA LEU A 860 49.53 55.00 -34.04
C LEU A 860 49.92 55.20 -32.56
N GLY A 861 51.22 55.33 -32.27
CA GLY A 861 51.77 55.53 -30.92
C GLY A 861 52.38 54.28 -30.28
N LEU A 862 51.82 53.09 -30.55
CA LEU A 862 52.28 51.81 -29.99
C LEU A 862 53.21 51.02 -30.92
N THR A 863 53.02 51.19 -32.23
CA THR A 863 53.82 50.57 -33.30
C THR A 863 54.59 51.64 -34.09
N LYS A 864 55.17 52.64 -33.40
CA LYS A 864 56.03 53.61 -34.06
C LYS A 864 57.32 52.91 -34.47
N ILE A 865 57.52 52.76 -35.78
CA ILE A 865 58.66 52.05 -36.35
C ILE A 865 59.70 53.09 -36.74
N ASN A 866 60.73 53.24 -35.91
CA ASN A 866 61.77 54.26 -36.07
C ASN A 866 62.44 54.24 -37.47
N ILE A 867 62.48 53.08 -38.14
CA ILE A 867 63.06 52.98 -39.49
C ILE A 867 62.22 53.69 -40.56
N LEU A 868 60.90 53.78 -40.40
CA LEU A 868 60.06 54.51 -41.35
C LEU A 868 60.31 56.03 -41.26
N ASP A 869 60.53 56.55 -40.06
CA ASP A 869 60.93 57.95 -39.86
C ASP A 869 62.27 58.24 -40.56
N ILE A 870 63.25 57.34 -40.40
CA ILE A 870 64.56 57.45 -41.07
C ILE A 870 64.41 57.39 -42.58
N LEU A 871 63.64 56.43 -43.12
CA LEU A 871 63.40 56.29 -44.56
C LEU A 871 62.67 57.51 -45.13
N PHE A 872 61.71 58.07 -44.40
CA PHE A 872 61.04 59.31 -44.79
C PHE A 872 62.02 60.49 -44.87
N ILE A 873 62.90 60.64 -43.86
CA ILE A 873 63.95 61.66 -43.87
C ILE A 873 64.90 61.45 -45.06
N ILE A 874 65.33 60.21 -45.33
CA ILE A 874 66.18 59.88 -46.49
C ILE A 874 65.48 60.21 -47.81
N ALA A 875 64.20 59.84 -47.96
CA ALA A 875 63.42 60.13 -49.16
C ALA A 875 63.23 61.64 -49.38
N LEU A 876 63.05 62.40 -48.29
CA LEU A 876 62.93 63.85 -48.32
C LEU A 876 64.26 64.50 -48.75
N ILE A 877 65.38 64.05 -48.19
CA ILE A 877 66.73 64.48 -48.60
C ILE A 877 66.99 64.13 -50.07
N ALA A 878 66.66 62.90 -50.49
CA ALA A 878 66.83 62.44 -51.87
C ALA A 878 65.96 63.24 -52.86
N GLY A 879 64.71 63.53 -52.51
CA GLY A 879 63.81 64.34 -53.34
C GLY A 879 64.34 65.77 -53.54
N VAL A 880 64.82 66.41 -52.47
CA VAL A 880 65.48 67.72 -52.54
C VAL A 880 66.78 67.62 -53.37
N GLY A 881 67.56 66.55 -53.18
CA GLY A 881 68.79 66.29 -53.91
C GLY A 881 68.59 66.10 -55.41
N VAL A 882 67.53 65.42 -55.85
CA VAL A 882 67.18 65.25 -57.27
C VAL A 882 66.81 66.59 -57.90
N ALA A 883 65.99 67.40 -57.21
CA ALA A 883 65.63 68.73 -57.71
C ALA A 883 66.88 69.63 -57.82
N GLY A 884 67.74 69.65 -56.79
CA GLY A 884 68.99 70.40 -56.80
C GLY A 884 69.95 69.94 -57.89
N GLY A 885 70.15 68.61 -58.03
CA GLY A 885 71.00 68.02 -59.05
C GLY A 885 70.50 68.26 -60.47
N HIS A 886 69.18 68.21 -60.69
CA HIS A 886 68.57 68.53 -61.98
C HIS A 886 68.80 70.00 -62.37
N ILE A 887 68.64 70.93 -61.42
CA ILE A 887 68.92 72.35 -61.63
C ILE A 887 70.42 72.57 -61.93
N PHE A 888 71.31 71.93 -61.18
CA PHE A 888 72.76 72.02 -61.38
C PHE A 888 73.19 71.49 -62.76
N LEU A 889 72.73 70.30 -63.15
CA LEU A 889 72.97 69.74 -64.48
C LEU A 889 72.41 70.63 -65.60
N ARG A 890 71.25 71.26 -65.38
CA ARG A 890 70.67 72.20 -66.33
C ARG A 890 71.57 73.43 -66.51
N ILE A 891 72.15 73.96 -65.42
CA ILE A 891 73.10 75.08 -65.47
C ILE A 891 74.35 74.69 -66.27
N ILE A 892 74.96 73.54 -65.99
CA ILE A 892 76.25 73.13 -66.58
C ILE A 892 76.10 72.68 -68.05
N THR A 893 74.95 72.11 -68.42
CA THR A 893 74.69 71.69 -69.81
C THR A 893 74.16 72.81 -70.70
N THR A 894 73.91 74.01 -70.15
CA THR A 894 73.44 75.19 -70.89
C THR A 894 74.39 75.63 -72.03
N PRO A 895 75.73 75.69 -71.84
CA PRO A 895 76.67 76.03 -72.91
C PRO A 895 76.65 75.00 -74.05
N ILE A 896 76.54 73.71 -73.72
CA ILE A 896 76.49 72.60 -74.69
C ILE A 896 75.17 72.63 -75.49
N ARG A 897 74.05 72.91 -74.82
CA ARG A 897 72.73 73.06 -75.47
C ARG A 897 72.65 74.30 -76.36
N ARG A 898 73.34 75.40 -76.02
CA ARG A 898 73.44 76.58 -76.90
C ARG A 898 74.24 76.28 -78.18
N LYS A 899 75.34 75.52 -78.09
CA LYS A 899 76.15 75.13 -79.26
C LYS A 899 75.43 74.21 -80.26
N ARG A 900 74.49 73.38 -79.80
CA ARG A 900 73.69 72.47 -80.65
C ARG A 900 72.51 73.13 -81.39
N ARG A 901 72.14 74.36 -81.02
CA ARG A 901 71.00 75.10 -81.62
C ARG A 901 71.43 76.17 -82.65
N GLY A 902 72.73 76.38 -82.85
CA GLY A 902 73.27 77.35 -83.81
C GLY A 902 73.98 76.69 -84.99
N GLY A 903 73.40 75.59 -85.50
CA GLY A 903 73.76 75.07 -86.83
C GLY A 903 73.03 75.86 -87.90
#